data_AF-A0A3P9NYA9-F1
#
_entry.id   AF-A0A3P9NYA9-F1
#
_cell.length_a   1.000
_cell.length_b   1.000
_cell.length_c   1.000
_cell.angle_alpha   90.00
_cell.angle_beta   90.00
_cell.angle_gamma   90.00
#
_symmetry.space_group_name_H-M   'P 1'
#
loop_
_entity.id
_entity.type
_entity.pdbx_description
1 polymer ?
#
loop_
_entity_poly.entity_id
_entity_poly.type
_entity_poly.pdbx_seq_one_letter_code
_entity_poly.pdbx_strand_id
1 'polypeptide(L)'
;MDKDALVDYEYPDLDPLPSKIETETIPPCDPTADDMLYHICITAISMVIMLILAILARRTKVGKRQKGLPGLLSPVNFLDHTQHKGLAVAVFGVLLCKLWGLLISPNPLPFTTDSTNKQNWVILGVFYYPALYYPLLACGTLHNKVGYVLGSLLSWTHFGVLVWQKIDCPKTPLIHKHYSLFSSLPQIACLAFLSFQYPLLLFKGFKGAERTNATEDLSSSYYRDYVKTILYEKKSNKVSTSSTDKPKLPQRVTDAVRSYIYTPEEAFRFPLKLAISCVVSFITLYQMGLVLISAVVPTMQKARFGVDEDIANVLAGFQIILSPDRKEVVRIVVYYMWCVEVCYISAMTLSCLVNLVLLTRSMVLHRSNLKGLYRGDIYNVYNCQRSIRASRPALVCWMGYTSFTAAHICIGMIIQTLVFFLCLMVAVFLIIMPILHRQNLILFQIALNMWPFWLMILLAVVLQHITARFCFIKKTAGTRDLTNRGNLFLLTYLLFPVNVLIGVLLAIWRMIITALFNIVHMGRMDISLLNRNVEAFDPAYRCYAHYLKIEVSQSHPVMKAFCGILLQSLDQESKAAQKSRDAEEGIQLVQQEKKLHKVSSAKRARMHWQLLYTLVNNPSLVGTRKHFQLQTADNFLNGSLNRNSKQGSKKEAIPKEAEAAAAASN
;
A
#
# COMPACT_ATOMS: atom_id res chain seq x y z
N MET A 1 -57.48 32.95 -15.79
CA MET A 1 -57.97 33.54 -14.53
C MET A 1 -57.89 32.38 -13.57
N ASP A 2 -56.80 32.18 -12.82
CA ASP A 2 -56.15 33.15 -11.94
C ASP A 2 -54.68 33.42 -12.28
N LYS A 3 -54.34 34.71 -12.35
CA LYS A 3 -52.99 35.25 -12.14
C LYS A 3 -52.95 35.65 -10.66
N ASP A 4 -51.78 35.54 -10.06
CA ASP A 4 -51.46 35.96 -8.67
C ASP A 4 -51.64 34.87 -7.61
N ALA A 5 -50.81 33.83 -7.72
CA ALA A 5 -50.32 33.11 -6.55
C ALA A 5 -48.80 33.35 -6.46
N LEU A 6 -48.44 34.45 -5.79
CA LEU A 6 -47.08 34.71 -5.30
C LEU A 6 -46.82 33.62 -4.24
N VAL A 7 -46.21 32.52 -4.66
CA VAL A 7 -45.76 31.46 -3.75
C VAL A 7 -44.55 32.04 -3.03
N ASP A 8 -44.75 32.49 -1.79
CA ASP A 8 -43.65 32.84 -0.88
C ASP A 8 -42.78 31.60 -0.67
N TYR A 9 -41.57 31.65 -1.20
CA TYR A 9 -40.57 30.61 -1.02
C TYR A 9 -39.90 30.80 0.35
N GLU A 10 -40.29 29.97 1.32
CA GLU A 10 -39.52 29.76 2.55
C GLU A 10 -38.25 28.96 2.21
N TYR A 11 -37.23 29.66 1.72
CA TYR A 11 -35.85 29.15 1.76
C TYR A 11 -35.40 29.08 3.22
N PRO A 12 -34.62 28.07 3.63
CA PRO A 12 -34.05 28.05 4.97
C PRO A 12 -33.31 29.37 5.21
N ASP A 13 -33.65 30.06 6.31
CA ASP A 13 -33.10 31.36 6.70
C ASP A 13 -31.57 31.28 6.77
N LEU A 14 -30.93 31.65 5.66
CA LEU A 14 -29.51 31.94 5.55
C LEU A 14 -29.29 33.41 5.92
N ASP A 15 -29.89 33.83 7.04
CA ASP A 15 -29.67 35.16 7.59
C ASP A 15 -28.72 35.09 8.80
N PRO A 16 -27.74 36.00 8.88
CA PRO A 16 -27.60 37.19 8.03
C PRO A 16 -26.84 36.91 6.72
N LEU A 17 -27.21 37.65 5.67
CA LEU A 17 -26.37 37.93 4.51
C LEU A 17 -24.92 38.10 4.97
N PRO A 18 -24.01 37.27 4.49
CA PRO A 18 -22.67 37.22 5.07
C PRO A 18 -21.92 38.52 4.79
N SER A 19 -21.44 39.15 5.86
CA SER A 19 -20.58 40.32 5.80
C SER A 19 -19.34 40.04 4.93
N LYS A 20 -19.01 40.97 4.03
CA LYS A 20 -17.81 40.94 3.19
C LYS A 20 -16.62 40.54 4.05
N ILE A 21 -16.01 39.38 3.79
CA ILE A 21 -14.78 38.99 4.47
C ILE A 21 -13.73 40.01 4.06
N GLU A 22 -13.36 40.91 4.99
CA GLU A 22 -12.19 41.75 4.81
C GLU A 22 -10.99 40.83 4.53
N THR A 23 -10.32 41.05 3.40
CA THR A 23 -9.07 40.39 3.07
C THR A 23 -8.03 40.75 4.13
N GLU A 24 -7.91 39.93 5.17
CA GLU A 24 -6.78 39.97 6.11
C GLU A 24 -5.49 39.78 5.30
N THR A 25 -4.73 40.86 5.14
CA THR A 25 -3.36 40.79 4.63
C THR A 25 -2.47 40.27 5.75
N ILE A 26 -2.08 39.00 5.65
CA ILE A 26 -1.18 38.38 6.63
C ILE A 26 0.25 38.79 6.27
N PRO A 27 0.95 39.58 7.10
CA PRO A 27 2.33 39.96 6.81
C PRO A 27 3.22 38.70 6.83
N PRO A 28 4.29 38.67 6.01
CA PRO A 28 5.31 37.64 6.12
C PRO A 28 5.93 37.70 7.53
N CYS A 29 6.04 36.52 8.17
CA CYS A 29 6.61 36.36 9.50
C CYS A 29 7.93 35.62 9.37
N ASP A 30 9.02 36.29 9.72
CA ASP A 30 10.34 35.66 9.80
C ASP A 30 10.50 35.07 11.21
N PRO A 31 10.79 33.76 11.35
CA PRO A 31 10.95 33.13 12.65
C PRO A 31 12.16 33.70 13.41
N THR A 32 12.09 33.74 14.73
CA THR A 32 13.24 34.23 15.54
C THR A 32 14.47 33.33 15.40
N ALA A 33 14.25 32.04 15.16
CA ALA A 33 15.27 31.11 14.70
C ALA A 33 15.35 31.12 13.16
N ASP A 34 16.33 31.86 12.62
CA ASP A 34 16.58 31.96 11.19
C ASP A 34 16.76 30.57 10.55
N ASP A 35 15.93 30.28 9.54
CA ASP A 35 15.90 29.00 8.85
C ASP A 35 17.17 28.76 8.03
N MET A 36 17.76 29.83 7.48
CA MET A 36 19.02 29.75 6.75
C MET A 36 20.16 29.35 7.68
N LEU A 37 20.35 30.08 8.79
CA LEU A 37 21.37 29.76 9.79
C LEU A 37 21.20 28.35 10.36
N TYR A 38 19.97 27.95 10.68
CA TYR A 38 19.67 26.61 11.16
C TYR A 38 20.15 25.53 10.18
N HIS A 39 19.84 25.69 8.89
CA HIS A 39 20.24 24.72 7.88
C HIS A 39 21.76 24.73 7.63
N ILE A 40 22.47 25.85 7.76
CA ILE A 40 23.95 25.90 7.73
C ILE A 40 24.52 25.13 8.94
N CYS A 41 24.03 25.39 10.14
CA CYS A 41 24.51 24.72 11.35
C CYS A 41 24.24 23.21 11.32
N ILE A 42 23.02 22.79 10.95
CA ILE A 42 22.64 21.38 10.90
C ILE A 42 23.41 20.62 9.83
N THR A 43 23.64 21.21 8.65
CA THR A 43 24.44 20.53 7.61
C THR A 43 25.87 20.28 8.09
N ALA A 44 26.49 21.25 8.77
CA ALA A 44 27.80 21.07 9.39
C ALA A 44 27.78 19.97 10.47
N ILE A 45 26.78 19.98 11.37
CA ILE A 45 26.62 18.95 12.42
C ILE A 45 26.42 17.56 11.80
N SER A 46 25.55 17.44 10.80
CA SER A 46 25.28 16.19 10.08
C SER A 46 26.55 15.65 9.42
N MET A 47 27.37 16.50 8.80
CA MET A 47 28.66 16.10 8.21
C MET A 47 29.66 15.61 9.27
N VAL A 48 29.77 16.30 10.41
CA VAL A 48 30.64 15.88 11.52
C VAL A 48 30.22 14.52 12.07
N ILE A 49 28.92 14.32 12.31
CA ILE A 49 28.39 13.03 12.80
C ILE A 49 28.66 11.92 11.79
N MET A 50 28.49 12.19 10.50
CA MET A 50 28.81 11.23 9.44
C MET A 50 30.27 10.78 9.43
N LEU A 51 31.20 11.71 9.64
CA LEU A 51 32.63 11.41 9.77
C LEU A 51 32.91 10.56 11.02
N ILE A 52 32.30 10.91 12.16
CA ILE A 52 32.42 10.13 13.42
C ILE A 52 31.91 8.69 13.20
N LEU A 53 30.74 8.53 12.59
CA LEU A 53 30.15 7.24 12.27
C LEU A 53 31.04 6.43 11.30
N ALA A 54 31.64 7.08 10.30
CA ALA A 54 32.57 6.43 9.39
C ALA A 54 33.85 5.94 10.11
N ILE A 55 34.40 6.72 11.04
CA ILE A 55 35.55 6.32 11.87
C ILE A 55 35.17 5.13 12.76
N LEU A 56 34.00 5.18 13.42
CA LEU A 56 33.48 4.10 14.25
C LEU A 56 33.27 2.81 13.44
N ALA A 57 32.73 2.91 12.22
CA ALA A 57 32.55 1.77 11.31
C ALA A 57 33.87 1.17 10.80
N ARG A 58 34.95 1.95 10.76
CA ARG A 58 36.30 1.43 10.48
C ARG A 58 36.90 0.72 11.69
N ARG A 59 36.70 1.25 12.90
CA ARG A 59 37.26 0.72 14.15
C ARG A 59 36.56 -0.55 14.62
N THR A 60 35.24 -0.57 14.55
CA THR A 60 34.46 -1.77 14.77
C THR A 60 34.68 -2.70 13.57
N LYS A 61 34.97 -3.99 13.80
CA LYS A 61 34.95 -5.02 12.74
C LYS A 61 33.51 -5.32 12.32
N VAL A 62 32.73 -4.27 12.08
CA VAL A 62 31.40 -4.33 11.49
C VAL A 62 31.53 -5.11 10.18
N GLY A 63 30.74 -6.19 10.09
CA GLY A 63 30.88 -7.18 9.03
C GLY A 63 30.88 -6.53 7.64
N LYS A 64 31.63 -7.12 6.70
CA LYS A 64 31.80 -6.64 5.30
C LYS A 64 30.48 -6.26 4.59
N ARG A 65 29.32 -6.70 5.09
CA ARG A 65 27.97 -6.46 4.55
C ARG A 65 27.33 -5.11 4.95
N GLN A 66 27.87 -4.41 5.95
CA GLN A 66 27.32 -3.12 6.42
C GLN A 66 28.10 -1.90 5.89
N LYS A 67 29.17 -2.11 5.14
CA LYS A 67 29.95 -1.05 4.47
C LYS A 67 29.43 -0.87 3.04
N GLY A 68 28.89 0.31 2.74
CA GLY A 68 28.57 0.71 1.37
C GLY A 68 29.81 1.14 0.58
N LEU A 69 29.63 1.54 -0.68
CA LEU A 69 30.60 2.34 -1.44
C LEU A 69 30.45 3.77 -0.89
N PRO A 70 31.37 4.41 -0.12
CA PRO A 70 32.83 4.31 0.07
C PRO A 70 33.20 4.11 1.56
N GLY A 71 32.76 3.00 2.17
CA GLY A 71 32.96 2.73 3.60
C GLY A 71 31.98 3.48 4.54
N LEU A 72 30.99 4.18 3.98
CA LEU A 72 29.84 4.70 4.73
C LEU A 72 28.98 3.54 5.26
N LEU A 73 28.30 3.77 6.38
CA LEU A 73 27.36 2.79 6.94
C LEU A 73 26.15 2.60 6.01
N SER A 74 25.54 1.43 6.04
CA SER A 74 24.19 1.29 5.49
C SER A 74 23.17 1.88 6.48
N PRO A 75 22.17 2.66 6.03
CA PRO A 75 21.28 3.39 6.94
C PRO A 75 20.36 2.48 7.74
N VAL A 76 19.80 1.40 7.16
CA VAL A 76 19.01 0.36 7.85
C VAL A 76 19.02 -0.91 6.98
N ASN A 77 18.90 -2.09 7.60
CA ASN A 77 18.69 -3.34 6.86
C ASN A 77 17.20 -3.51 6.48
N PHE A 78 16.82 -3.09 5.27
CA PHE A 78 15.44 -3.19 4.78
C PHE A 78 14.90 -4.62 4.63
N LEU A 79 15.77 -5.62 4.54
CA LEU A 79 15.40 -7.04 4.38
C LEU A 79 15.26 -7.75 5.73
N ASP A 80 15.43 -7.03 6.84
CA ASP A 80 15.18 -7.59 8.15
C ASP A 80 13.72 -7.45 8.60
N HIS A 81 13.22 -8.49 9.27
CA HIS A 81 11.83 -8.56 9.74
C HIS A 81 11.72 -8.35 11.26
N THR A 82 12.84 -8.53 11.97
CA THR A 82 12.91 -8.55 13.43
C THR A 82 13.34 -7.22 14.03
N GLN A 83 14.09 -6.40 13.28
CA GLN A 83 14.54 -5.08 13.70
C GLN A 83 13.39 -4.15 14.08
N HIS A 84 13.66 -3.26 15.04
CA HIS A 84 12.74 -2.18 15.41
C HIS A 84 12.46 -1.25 14.22
N LYS A 85 11.22 -1.29 13.73
CA LYS A 85 10.79 -0.60 12.50
C LYS A 85 10.56 0.90 12.68
N GLY A 86 10.32 1.33 13.93
CA GLY A 86 9.87 2.69 14.26
C GLY A 86 10.80 3.79 13.75
N LEU A 87 12.12 3.60 13.85
CA LEU A 87 13.09 4.63 13.43
C LEU A 87 13.01 4.89 11.93
N ALA A 88 13.03 3.83 11.13
CA ALA A 88 12.94 3.95 9.67
C ALA A 88 11.61 4.57 9.25
N VAL A 89 10.51 4.09 9.82
CA VAL A 89 9.16 4.61 9.54
C VAL A 89 9.06 6.11 9.82
N ALA A 90 9.56 6.57 10.97
CA ALA A 90 9.50 7.98 11.34
C ALA A 90 10.36 8.87 10.43
N VAL A 91 11.61 8.46 10.11
CA VAL A 91 12.47 9.27 9.22
C VAL A 91 11.91 9.36 7.80
N PHE A 92 11.38 8.27 7.24
CA PHE A 92 10.71 8.32 5.94
C PHE A 92 9.45 9.20 5.97
N GLY A 93 8.73 9.24 7.10
CA GLY A 93 7.62 10.17 7.31
C GLY A 93 8.06 11.64 7.30
N VAL A 94 9.17 11.97 7.97
CA VAL A 94 9.77 13.32 7.95
C VAL A 94 10.22 13.71 6.54
N LEU A 95 10.89 12.80 5.83
CA LEU A 95 11.35 13.03 4.46
C LEU A 95 10.18 13.31 3.52
N LEU A 96 9.09 12.56 3.63
CA LEU A 96 7.88 12.80 2.83
C LEU A 96 7.29 14.19 3.13
N CYS A 97 7.22 14.61 4.39
CA CYS A 97 6.68 15.92 4.75
C CYS A 97 7.56 17.07 4.21
N LYS A 98 8.89 16.93 4.24
CA LYS A 98 9.79 17.93 3.66
C LYS A 98 9.73 17.96 2.14
N LEU A 99 9.59 16.81 1.49
CA LEU A 99 9.34 16.73 0.04
C LEU A 99 8.02 17.42 -0.33
N TRP A 100 6.98 17.26 0.49
CA TRP A 100 5.70 17.95 0.31
C TRP A 100 5.86 19.47 0.40
N GLY A 101 6.54 19.96 1.45
CA GLY A 101 6.85 21.39 1.60
C GLY A 101 7.68 21.95 0.44
N LEU A 102 8.62 21.18 -0.10
CA LEU A 102 9.47 21.56 -1.23
C LEU A 102 8.65 21.86 -2.51
N LEU A 103 7.57 21.12 -2.74
CA LEU A 103 6.72 21.29 -3.92
C LEU A 103 5.83 22.53 -3.83
N ILE A 104 5.40 22.91 -2.61
CA ILE A 104 4.42 23.97 -2.38
C ILE A 104 5.09 25.32 -2.09
N SER A 105 6.27 25.30 -1.47
CA SER A 105 6.98 26.52 -1.09
C SER A 105 7.38 27.37 -2.31
N PRO A 106 7.26 28.71 -2.24
CA PRO A 106 7.81 29.61 -3.26
C PRO A 106 9.34 29.47 -3.33
N ASN A 107 10.01 29.38 -2.17
CA ASN A 107 11.45 29.21 -2.03
C ASN A 107 11.76 27.74 -1.67
N PRO A 108 12.31 26.95 -2.61
CA PRO A 108 12.48 25.50 -2.43
C PRO A 108 13.62 25.16 -1.45
N LEU A 109 14.66 26.00 -1.40
CA LEU A 109 15.78 25.84 -0.49
C LEU A 109 15.95 27.11 0.35
N PRO A 110 16.31 26.97 1.64
CA PRO A 110 16.43 28.09 2.57
C PRO A 110 17.65 28.99 2.29
N PHE A 111 18.59 28.54 1.45
CA PHE A 111 19.84 29.25 1.17
C PHE A 111 19.82 30.10 -0.10
N THR A 112 18.72 30.09 -0.86
CA THR A 112 18.62 30.82 -2.13
C THR A 112 17.30 31.55 -2.22
N THR A 113 17.39 32.84 -2.53
CA THR A 113 16.25 33.71 -2.85
C THR A 113 16.02 33.82 -4.36
N ASP A 114 16.86 33.16 -5.17
CA ASP A 114 16.82 33.26 -6.62
C ASP A 114 15.66 32.44 -7.21
N SER A 115 14.66 33.15 -7.70
CA SER A 115 13.44 32.59 -8.30
C SER A 115 13.63 32.17 -9.77
N THR A 116 14.69 32.64 -10.45
CA THR A 116 14.88 32.39 -11.89
C THR A 116 15.13 30.93 -12.22
N ASN A 117 15.87 30.21 -11.35
CA ASN A 117 16.26 28.81 -11.52
C ASN A 117 15.54 27.85 -10.56
N LYS A 118 14.30 28.17 -10.15
CA LYS A 118 13.54 27.39 -9.14
C LYS A 118 13.54 25.87 -9.39
N GLN A 119 13.39 25.44 -10.64
CA GLN A 119 13.32 24.01 -10.99
C GLN A 119 14.63 23.28 -10.64
N ASN A 120 15.78 23.90 -10.92
CA ASN A 120 17.09 23.33 -10.59
C ASN A 120 17.29 23.21 -9.07
N TRP A 121 16.81 24.20 -8.32
CA TRP A 121 16.85 24.18 -6.87
C TRP A 121 15.93 23.13 -6.25
N VAL A 122 14.75 22.87 -6.84
CA VAL A 122 13.89 21.75 -6.44
C VAL A 122 14.59 20.41 -6.67
N ILE A 123 15.24 20.22 -7.82
CA ILE A 123 16.00 18.99 -8.11
C ILE A 123 17.09 18.78 -7.05
N LEU A 124 17.86 19.82 -6.72
CA LEU A 124 18.87 19.74 -5.67
C LEU A 124 18.25 19.43 -4.29
N GLY A 125 17.10 20.05 -3.98
CA GLY A 125 16.36 19.82 -2.75
C GLY A 125 15.95 18.36 -2.53
N VAL A 126 15.58 17.64 -3.59
CA VAL A 126 15.24 16.21 -3.52
C VAL A 126 16.42 15.36 -3.04
N PHE A 127 17.66 15.74 -3.34
CA PHE A 127 18.86 15.05 -2.86
C PHE A 127 19.35 15.57 -1.50
N TYR A 128 19.13 16.85 -1.22
CA TYR A 128 19.56 17.51 0.00
C TYR A 128 18.89 16.94 1.27
N TYR A 129 17.55 16.84 1.31
CA TYR A 129 16.86 16.40 2.52
C TYR A 129 17.21 14.96 2.94
N PRO A 130 17.28 13.97 2.03
CA PRO A 130 17.78 12.64 2.36
C PRO A 130 19.19 12.68 2.95
N ALA A 131 20.10 13.50 2.41
CA ALA A 131 21.45 13.64 2.94
C ALA A 131 21.46 14.27 4.35
N LEU A 132 20.60 15.27 4.59
CA LEU A 132 20.50 15.97 5.88
C LEU A 132 19.99 15.06 7.01
N TYR A 133 18.97 14.24 6.73
CA TYR A 133 18.37 13.33 7.73
C TYR A 133 19.00 11.93 7.78
N TYR A 134 19.89 11.60 6.85
CA TYR A 134 20.60 10.31 6.83
C TYR A 134 21.28 9.95 8.17
N PRO A 135 21.94 10.87 8.89
CA PRO A 135 22.61 10.55 10.16
C PRO A 135 21.67 10.00 11.22
N LEU A 136 20.39 10.42 11.23
CA LEU A 136 19.39 9.87 12.14
C LEU A 136 19.28 8.34 11.96
N LEU A 137 19.12 7.87 10.72
CA LEU A 137 19.04 6.43 10.45
C LEU A 137 20.35 5.71 10.77
N ALA A 138 21.48 6.30 10.36
CA ALA A 138 22.79 5.70 10.57
C ALA A 138 23.15 5.54 12.07
N CYS A 139 22.69 6.45 12.93
CA CYS A 139 22.85 6.32 14.38
C CYS A 139 22.16 5.06 14.95
N GLY A 140 21.04 4.64 14.34
CA GLY A 140 20.28 3.47 14.75
C GLY A 140 20.92 2.12 14.41
N THR A 141 21.86 2.06 13.45
CA THR A 141 22.44 0.78 12.97
C THR A 141 23.64 0.31 13.77
N LEU A 142 24.34 1.21 14.44
CA LEU A 142 25.52 0.86 15.22
C LEU A 142 25.17 0.16 16.54
N HIS A 143 23.92 0.27 17.03
CA HIS A 143 23.47 -0.33 18.30
C HIS A 143 24.39 -0.07 19.51
N ASN A 144 25.13 1.04 19.49
CA ASN A 144 26.10 1.43 20.53
C ASN A 144 25.62 2.69 21.27
N LYS A 145 26.02 2.88 22.54
CA LYS A 145 25.73 4.12 23.31
C LYS A 145 25.98 5.40 22.53
N VAL A 146 27.13 5.49 21.86
CA VAL A 146 27.53 6.68 21.08
C VAL A 146 26.51 7.01 19.99
N GLY A 147 26.02 5.99 19.27
CA GLY A 147 25.02 6.17 18.22
C GLY A 147 23.71 6.70 18.80
N TYR A 148 23.24 6.14 19.92
CA TYR A 148 21.99 6.59 20.54
C TYR A 148 22.08 7.99 21.17
N VAL A 149 23.24 8.37 21.73
CA VAL A 149 23.46 9.74 22.24
C VAL A 149 23.42 10.76 21.09
N LEU A 150 24.17 10.50 20.00
CA LEU A 150 24.18 11.37 18.82
C LEU A 150 22.80 11.46 18.16
N GLY A 151 22.09 10.33 18.04
CA GLY A 151 20.73 10.28 17.51
C GLY A 151 19.72 11.04 18.38
N SER A 152 19.84 10.96 19.71
CA SER A 152 18.99 11.71 20.64
C SER A 152 19.20 13.22 20.47
N LEU A 153 20.46 13.68 20.47
CA LEU A 153 20.80 15.09 20.29
C LEU A 153 20.25 15.63 18.96
N LEU A 154 20.48 14.93 17.85
CA LEU A 154 19.94 15.30 16.53
C LEU A 154 18.41 15.34 16.49
N SER A 155 17.76 14.36 17.13
CA SER A 155 16.30 14.32 17.16
C SER A 155 15.71 15.49 17.96
N TRP A 156 16.35 15.87 19.07
CA TRP A 156 15.95 17.02 19.89
C TRP A 156 16.21 18.34 19.18
N THR A 157 17.33 18.51 18.48
CA THR A 157 17.60 19.73 17.71
C THR A 157 16.57 19.92 16.61
N HIS A 158 16.27 18.87 15.82
CA HIS A 158 15.27 18.97 14.76
C HIS A 158 13.86 19.20 15.31
N PHE A 159 13.49 18.54 16.41
CA PHE A 159 12.19 18.70 17.04
C PHE A 159 12.03 20.10 17.66
N GLY A 160 13.00 20.53 18.46
CA GLY A 160 12.97 21.81 19.16
C GLY A 160 12.90 23.00 18.21
N VAL A 161 13.75 23.03 17.17
CA VAL A 161 13.73 24.12 16.19
C VAL A 161 12.42 24.14 15.41
N LEU A 162 11.91 22.98 14.96
CA LEU A 162 10.65 22.94 14.24
C LEU A 162 9.48 23.46 15.10
N VAL A 163 9.41 23.05 16.37
CA VAL A 163 8.35 23.51 17.28
C VAL A 163 8.48 25.00 17.54
N TRP A 164 9.69 25.50 17.79
CA TRP A 164 9.95 26.92 17.99
C TRP A 164 9.50 27.75 16.77
N GLN A 165 9.93 27.40 15.56
CA GLN A 165 9.54 28.09 14.33
C GLN A 165 8.01 28.16 14.14
N LYS A 166 7.27 27.12 14.56
CA LYS A 166 5.80 27.08 14.46
C LYS A 166 5.07 27.85 15.56
N ILE A 167 5.69 28.01 16.74
CA ILE A 167 5.15 28.83 17.83
C ILE A 167 5.29 30.32 17.48
N ASP A 168 6.44 30.72 16.94
CA ASP A 168 6.69 32.12 16.57
C ASP A 168 5.78 32.58 15.42
N CYS A 169 5.69 31.77 14.35
CA CYS A 169 4.99 32.12 13.13
C CYS A 169 3.90 31.06 12.79
N PRO A 170 2.78 31.03 13.54
CA PRO A 170 1.69 30.09 13.26
C PRO A 170 0.88 30.45 12.01
N LYS A 171 0.88 31.74 11.62
CA LYS A 171 0.14 32.27 10.47
C LYS A 171 1.08 32.52 9.29
N THR A 172 0.73 32.01 8.11
CA THR A 172 1.53 32.16 6.89
C THR A 172 0.66 32.49 5.68
N PRO A 173 1.10 33.36 4.75
CA PRO A 173 0.31 33.79 3.59
C PRO A 173 0.26 32.77 2.43
N LEU A 174 0.60 31.49 2.67
CA LEU A 174 0.88 30.52 1.59
C LEU A 174 -0.38 30.06 0.81
N ILE A 175 -1.29 29.36 1.47
CA ILE A 175 -2.54 28.81 0.89
C ILE A 175 -3.71 29.20 1.79
N HIS A 176 -3.55 28.95 3.08
CA HIS A 176 -4.51 29.30 4.12
C HIS A 176 -3.76 29.79 5.36
N LYS A 177 -4.43 30.62 6.17
CA LYS A 177 -3.88 31.26 7.39
C LYS A 177 -3.03 30.30 8.24
N HIS A 178 -3.52 29.10 8.49
CA HIS A 178 -2.86 28.08 9.32
C HIS A 178 -2.34 26.86 8.55
N TYR A 179 -2.22 26.94 7.22
CA TYR A 179 -1.81 25.79 6.38
C TYR A 179 -0.46 25.19 6.80
N SER A 180 0.54 26.07 7.01
CA SER A 180 1.91 25.69 7.37
C SER A 180 1.98 24.95 8.71
N LEU A 181 1.08 25.26 9.65
CA LEU A 181 0.97 24.57 10.94
C LEU A 181 0.40 23.16 10.72
N PHE A 182 -0.77 23.06 10.09
CA PHE A 182 -1.45 21.77 9.87
C PHE A 182 -0.61 20.80 9.02
N SER A 183 0.03 21.28 7.95
CA SER A 183 0.88 20.43 7.11
C SER A 183 2.11 19.89 7.86
N SER A 184 2.58 20.61 8.88
CA SER A 184 3.72 20.17 9.70
C SER A 184 3.36 19.19 10.82
N LEU A 185 2.08 18.97 11.13
CA LEU A 185 1.67 18.07 12.23
C LEU A 185 2.23 16.64 12.11
N PRO A 186 2.20 15.96 10.94
CA PRO A 186 2.80 14.63 10.81
C PRO A 186 4.31 14.67 11.02
N GLN A 187 4.98 15.75 10.60
CA GLN A 187 6.41 15.94 10.79
C GLN A 187 6.77 16.10 12.27
N ILE A 188 6.01 16.92 13.00
CA ILE A 188 6.15 17.12 14.45
C ILE A 188 5.94 15.78 15.17
N ALA A 189 4.89 15.04 14.83
CA ALA A 189 4.61 13.73 15.43
C ALA A 189 5.73 12.70 15.17
N CYS A 190 6.25 12.63 13.94
CA CYS A 190 7.37 11.74 13.61
C CYS A 190 8.66 12.12 14.34
N LEU A 191 8.99 13.41 14.47
CA LEU A 191 10.15 13.88 15.22
C LEU A 191 9.99 13.69 16.72
N ALA A 192 8.78 13.91 17.26
CA ALA A 192 8.46 13.63 18.66
C ALA A 192 8.66 12.14 18.97
N PHE A 193 8.20 11.25 18.08
CA PHE A 193 8.46 9.81 18.22
C PHE A 193 9.96 9.48 18.27
N LEU A 194 10.77 10.08 17.39
CA LEU A 194 12.23 9.90 17.40
C LEU A 194 12.86 10.44 18.69
N SER A 195 12.40 11.61 19.16
CA SER A 195 12.88 12.27 20.38
C SER A 195 12.69 11.41 21.64
N PHE A 196 11.67 10.57 21.66
CA PHE A 196 11.42 9.61 22.75
C PHE A 196 12.12 8.27 22.51
N GLN A 197 12.14 7.79 21.27
CA GLN A 197 12.64 6.46 20.94
C GLN A 197 14.17 6.32 21.09
N TYR A 198 14.97 7.32 20.70
CA TYR A 198 16.43 7.24 20.86
C TYR A 198 16.86 7.18 22.34
N PRO A 199 16.34 8.06 23.24
CA PRO A 199 16.62 7.94 24.67
C PRO A 199 16.14 6.63 25.28
N LEU A 200 14.98 6.12 24.86
CA LEU A 200 14.47 4.83 25.33
C LEU A 200 15.41 3.67 24.96
N LEU A 201 15.94 3.67 23.73
CA LEU A 201 16.92 2.67 23.29
C LEU A 201 18.26 2.83 24.01
N LEU A 202 18.70 4.07 24.29
CA LEU A 202 19.87 4.34 25.11
C LEU A 202 19.72 3.78 26.52
N PHE A 203 18.57 4.01 27.16
CA PHE A 203 18.26 3.50 28.51
C PHE A 203 18.21 1.97 28.55
N LYS A 204 17.67 1.34 27.50
CA LYS A 204 17.73 -0.13 27.35
C LYS A 204 19.17 -0.62 27.18
N GLY A 205 20.02 0.14 26.50
CA GLY A 205 21.46 -0.15 26.40
C GLY A 205 22.16 -0.17 27.75
N PHE A 206 21.79 0.73 28.67
CA PHE A 206 22.33 0.74 30.05
C PHE A 206 21.90 -0.47 30.89
N LYS A 207 20.72 -1.05 30.65
CA LYS A 207 20.24 -2.27 31.33
C LYS A 207 20.92 -3.57 30.85
N GLY A 208 22.03 -3.48 30.11
CA GLY A 208 22.84 -4.64 29.72
C GLY A 208 22.40 -5.34 28.42
N ALA A 209 21.52 -4.72 27.62
CA ALA A 209 21.11 -5.26 26.32
C ALA A 209 22.19 -5.15 25.21
N GLU A 210 23.36 -4.55 25.51
CA GLU A 210 24.43 -4.26 24.54
C GLU A 210 25.27 -5.45 24.08
N ARG A 211 25.03 -6.67 24.59
CA ARG A 211 25.70 -7.88 24.09
C ARG A 211 24.94 -8.59 22.96
N THR A 212 23.95 -7.93 22.35
CA THR A 212 23.27 -8.46 21.17
C THR A 212 24.15 -8.34 19.94
N ASN A 213 25.04 -9.32 19.73
CA ASN A 213 25.72 -9.49 18.45
C ASN A 213 24.67 -9.69 17.35
N ALA A 214 24.96 -9.27 16.11
CA ALA A 214 24.08 -9.48 14.93
C ALA A 214 23.68 -10.96 14.69
N THR A 215 24.31 -11.89 15.39
CA THR A 215 23.96 -13.32 15.44
C THR A 215 22.68 -13.60 16.24
N GLU A 216 22.32 -12.75 17.20
CA GLU A 216 21.11 -12.91 18.02
C GLU A 216 19.83 -12.57 17.24
N ASP A 217 19.89 -11.61 16.31
CA ASP A 217 18.76 -11.22 15.42
C ASP A 217 18.25 -12.41 14.58
N LEU A 218 19.17 -13.23 14.09
CA LEU A 218 18.82 -14.42 13.30
C LEU A 218 18.18 -15.53 14.16
N SER A 219 18.36 -15.46 15.48
CA SER A 219 17.81 -16.41 16.45
C SER A 219 16.66 -15.86 17.29
N SER A 220 15.99 -14.81 16.82
CA SER A 220 14.83 -14.26 17.53
C SER A 220 13.73 -15.33 17.73
N SER A 221 12.96 -15.18 18.80
CA SER A 221 11.80 -16.04 19.08
C SER A 221 10.84 -16.11 17.90
N TYR A 222 10.67 -15.02 17.15
CA TYR A 222 9.79 -14.94 15.98
C TYR A 222 10.07 -16.02 14.93
N TYR A 223 11.33 -16.20 14.53
CA TYR A 223 11.67 -17.19 13.50
C TYR A 223 11.43 -18.63 13.97
N ARG A 224 11.71 -18.89 15.25
CA ARG A 224 11.43 -20.18 15.88
C ARG A 224 9.93 -20.44 16.01
N ASP A 225 9.18 -19.45 16.47
CA ASP A 225 7.72 -19.54 16.67
C ASP A 225 7.00 -19.70 15.33
N TYR A 226 7.46 -19.04 14.26
CA TYR A 226 6.92 -19.24 12.92
C TYR A 226 7.07 -20.69 12.43
N VAL A 227 8.28 -21.27 12.56
CA VAL A 227 8.53 -22.68 12.18
C VAL A 227 7.76 -23.63 13.10
N LYS A 228 7.65 -23.29 14.38
CA LYS A 228 6.84 -24.02 15.36
C LYS A 228 5.38 -24.06 14.90
N THR A 229 4.78 -22.92 14.59
CA THR A 229 3.40 -22.85 14.10
C THR A 229 3.21 -23.75 12.88
N ILE A 230 4.10 -23.72 11.87
CA ILE A 230 3.99 -24.59 10.68
C ILE A 230 3.99 -26.09 11.06
N LEU A 231 4.85 -26.49 12.00
CA LEU A 231 4.93 -27.90 12.44
C LEU A 231 3.75 -28.33 13.30
N TYR A 232 3.24 -27.45 14.16
CA TYR A 232 2.14 -27.75 15.09
C TYR A 232 0.75 -27.54 14.46
N GLU A 233 0.59 -26.70 13.44
CA GLU A 233 -0.67 -26.47 12.71
C GLU A 233 -1.23 -27.79 12.14
N LYS A 234 -0.35 -28.71 11.73
CA LYS A 234 -0.70 -30.09 11.31
C LYS A 234 -1.42 -30.90 12.39
N LYS A 235 -1.21 -30.61 13.69
CA LYS A 235 -1.95 -31.24 14.80
C LYS A 235 -3.32 -30.62 15.07
N SER A 236 -3.55 -29.37 14.63
CA SER A 236 -4.79 -28.61 14.93
C SER A 236 -5.89 -28.74 13.87
N ASN A 237 -5.57 -29.27 12.67
CA ASN A 237 -6.53 -29.51 11.59
C ASN A 237 -7.54 -30.64 11.87
N LYS A 238 -7.89 -30.91 13.12
CA LYS A 238 -9.18 -31.55 13.44
C LYS A 238 -10.26 -30.55 13.07
N VAL A 239 -10.62 -30.52 11.78
CA VAL A 239 -11.75 -29.77 11.26
C VAL A 239 -12.95 -30.18 12.10
N SER A 240 -13.43 -29.28 12.93
CA SER A 240 -14.74 -29.41 13.56
C SER A 240 -15.76 -29.45 12.42
N THR A 241 -16.19 -30.65 12.06
CA THR A 241 -17.29 -30.93 11.14
C THR A 241 -18.63 -30.57 11.78
N SER A 242 -18.74 -29.35 12.29
CA SER A 242 -20.02 -28.71 12.54
C SER A 242 -20.19 -27.71 11.40
N SER A 243 -20.87 -28.14 10.35
CA SER A 243 -21.40 -27.23 9.33
C SER A 243 -22.27 -26.20 10.04
N THR A 244 -21.72 -25.03 10.34
CA THR A 244 -22.50 -23.92 10.89
C THR A 244 -23.58 -23.59 9.86
N ASP A 245 -24.84 -23.61 10.30
CA ASP A 245 -25.99 -23.13 9.55
C ASP A 245 -25.67 -21.81 8.87
N LYS A 246 -26.22 -21.60 7.66
CA LYS A 246 -25.97 -20.39 6.85
C LYS A 246 -26.10 -19.15 7.76
N PRO A 247 -25.02 -18.39 7.99
CA PRO A 247 -25.04 -17.31 8.97
C PRO A 247 -26.10 -16.27 8.57
N LYS A 248 -26.84 -15.78 9.58
CA LYS A 248 -27.84 -14.72 9.38
C LYS A 248 -27.14 -13.49 8.77
N LEU A 249 -27.86 -12.71 7.96
CA LEU A 249 -27.37 -11.47 7.32
C LEU A 249 -26.43 -10.60 8.19
N PRO A 250 -26.74 -10.30 9.47
CA PRO A 250 -25.84 -9.54 10.33
C PRO A 250 -24.49 -10.22 10.58
N GLN A 251 -24.45 -11.54 10.77
CA GLN A 251 -23.20 -12.28 10.95
C GLN A 251 -22.31 -12.21 9.70
N ARG A 252 -22.90 -12.28 8.50
CA ARG A 252 -22.16 -12.08 7.24
C ARG A 252 -21.54 -10.70 7.12
N VAL A 253 -22.27 -9.66 7.56
CA VAL A 253 -21.76 -8.28 7.55
C VAL A 253 -20.64 -8.13 8.57
N THR A 254 -20.81 -8.66 9.79
CA THR A 254 -19.76 -8.64 10.82
C THR A 254 -18.51 -9.40 10.36
N ASP A 255 -18.66 -10.56 9.74
CA ASP A 255 -17.54 -11.34 9.21
C ASP A 255 -16.86 -10.62 8.04
N ALA A 256 -17.62 -9.96 7.17
CA ALA A 256 -17.06 -9.14 6.10
C ALA A 256 -16.25 -7.96 6.65
N VAL A 257 -16.78 -7.22 7.63
CA VAL A 257 -16.08 -6.12 8.31
C VAL A 257 -14.83 -6.64 9.04
N ARG A 258 -14.93 -7.78 9.73
CA ARG A 258 -13.80 -8.41 10.41
C ARG A 258 -12.72 -8.88 9.44
N SER A 259 -13.11 -9.33 8.24
CA SER A 259 -12.17 -9.67 7.15
C SER A 259 -11.48 -8.46 6.54
N TYR A 260 -12.03 -7.27 6.78
CA TYR A 260 -11.54 -6.00 6.29
C TYR A 260 -10.63 -5.30 7.31
N ILE A 261 -10.94 -5.45 8.60
CA ILE A 261 -10.12 -4.97 9.70
C ILE A 261 -8.91 -5.87 9.89
N TYR A 262 -7.72 -5.26 9.91
CA TYR A 262 -6.49 -5.98 10.17
C TYR A 262 -6.39 -6.42 11.64
N THR A 263 -6.46 -7.73 11.89
CA THR A 263 -6.13 -8.32 13.20
C THR A 263 -4.68 -8.82 13.21
N PRO A 264 -3.81 -8.30 14.10
CA PRO A 264 -2.45 -8.81 14.27
C PRO A 264 -2.47 -10.32 14.55
N GLU A 265 -1.57 -11.07 13.91
CA GLU A 265 -1.41 -12.50 14.14
C GLU A 265 -0.04 -12.73 14.76
N GLU A 266 0.03 -13.51 15.83
CA GLU A 266 1.22 -13.64 16.67
C GLU A 266 2.46 -14.16 15.90
N ALA A 267 2.24 -15.03 14.91
CA ALA A 267 3.30 -15.67 14.14
C ALA A 267 3.72 -14.90 12.88
N PHE A 268 3.23 -13.69 12.59
CA PHE A 268 3.58 -12.98 11.36
C PHE A 268 3.99 -11.52 11.59
N ARG A 269 5.18 -11.15 11.09
CA ARG A 269 5.69 -9.77 11.09
C ARG A 269 5.90 -9.28 9.67
N PHE A 270 5.42 -8.08 9.38
CA PHE A 270 5.58 -7.44 8.07
C PHE A 270 7.04 -7.13 7.73
N PRO A 271 7.44 -7.15 6.45
CA PRO A 271 8.70 -6.57 6.00
C PRO A 271 8.81 -5.09 6.37
N LEU A 272 10.03 -4.61 6.63
CA LEU A 272 10.25 -3.20 6.98
C LEU A 272 9.76 -2.25 5.88
N LYS A 273 10.04 -2.59 4.61
CA LYS A 273 9.67 -1.76 3.46
C LYS A 273 8.17 -1.58 3.31
N LEU A 274 7.39 -2.62 3.62
CA LEU A 274 5.93 -2.53 3.63
C LEU A 274 5.42 -1.65 4.78
N ALA A 275 6.01 -1.78 5.97
CA ALA A 275 5.62 -0.94 7.11
C ALA A 275 5.88 0.55 6.83
N ILE A 276 7.00 0.87 6.20
CA ILE A 276 7.30 2.23 5.71
C ILE A 276 6.24 2.66 4.69
N SER A 277 5.98 1.83 3.68
CA SER A 277 4.98 2.12 2.64
C SER A 277 3.61 2.47 3.21
N CYS A 278 3.14 1.72 4.22
CA CYS A 278 1.86 1.96 4.86
C CYS A 278 1.77 3.32 5.56
N VAL A 279 2.79 3.71 6.31
CA VAL A 279 2.79 4.99 7.03
C VAL A 279 2.99 6.16 6.07
N VAL A 280 3.89 6.02 5.09
CA VAL A 280 4.07 7.01 4.02
C VAL A 280 2.74 7.23 3.28
N SER A 281 2.04 6.15 2.92
CA SER A 281 0.72 6.19 2.28
C SER A 281 -0.32 6.96 3.12
N PHE A 282 -0.33 6.74 4.44
CA PHE A 282 -1.24 7.43 5.36
C PHE A 282 -0.92 8.92 5.48
N ILE A 283 0.37 9.29 5.59
CA ILE A 283 0.80 10.69 5.62
C ILE A 283 0.46 11.37 4.30
N THR A 284 0.67 10.70 3.16
CA THR A 284 0.29 11.22 1.84
C THR A 284 -1.21 11.48 1.74
N LEU A 285 -2.05 10.55 2.22
CA LEU A 285 -3.50 10.72 2.27
C LEU A 285 -3.89 12.00 3.06
N TYR A 286 -3.26 12.19 4.22
CA TYR A 286 -3.47 13.40 5.04
C TYR A 286 -3.05 14.69 4.32
N GLN A 287 -1.85 14.72 3.74
CA GLN A 287 -1.31 15.91 3.07
C GLN A 287 -2.13 16.30 1.84
N MET A 288 -2.52 15.32 1.02
CA MET A 288 -3.40 15.52 -0.13
C MET A 288 -4.77 16.05 0.30
N GLY A 289 -5.38 15.45 1.33
CA GLY A 289 -6.65 15.90 1.87
C GLY A 289 -6.60 17.34 2.38
N LEU A 290 -5.54 17.68 3.12
CA LEU A 290 -5.32 19.03 3.63
C LEU A 290 -5.19 20.06 2.49
N VAL A 291 -4.41 19.77 1.45
CA VAL A 291 -4.25 20.69 0.30
C VAL A 291 -5.57 20.90 -0.43
N LEU A 292 -6.30 19.82 -0.73
CA LEU A 292 -7.56 19.92 -1.45
C LEU A 292 -8.59 20.75 -0.68
N ILE A 293 -8.72 20.53 0.64
CA ILE A 293 -9.62 21.32 1.49
C ILE A 293 -9.16 22.78 1.58
N SER A 294 -7.89 23.01 1.92
CA SER A 294 -7.38 24.37 2.19
C SER A 294 -7.23 25.25 0.95
N ALA A 295 -7.12 24.67 -0.24
CA ALA A 295 -7.06 25.43 -1.49
C ALA A 295 -8.46 25.74 -2.05
N VAL A 296 -9.37 24.76 -2.05
CA VAL A 296 -10.65 24.88 -2.75
C VAL A 296 -11.76 25.45 -1.86
N VAL A 297 -11.86 25.04 -0.60
CA VAL A 297 -12.96 25.51 0.28
C VAL A 297 -12.90 27.02 0.52
N PRO A 298 -11.74 27.64 0.85
CA PRO A 298 -11.68 29.08 1.05
C PRO A 298 -11.97 29.90 -0.21
N THR A 299 -11.62 29.39 -1.40
CA THR A 299 -11.92 30.08 -2.66
C THR A 299 -13.41 30.04 -2.98
N MET A 300 -14.07 28.90 -2.73
CA MET A 300 -15.53 28.77 -2.82
C MET A 300 -16.26 29.68 -1.81
N GLN A 301 -15.76 29.74 -0.57
CA GLN A 301 -16.33 30.61 0.46
C GLN A 301 -16.17 32.09 0.10
N LYS A 302 -14.98 32.53 -0.36
CA LYS A 302 -14.78 33.89 -0.86
C LYS A 302 -15.72 34.23 -2.02
N ALA A 303 -15.91 33.29 -2.95
CA ALA A 303 -16.85 33.47 -4.07
C ALA A 303 -18.30 33.59 -3.59
N ARG A 304 -18.72 32.81 -2.59
CA ARG A 304 -20.05 32.85 -1.98
C ARG A 304 -20.31 34.15 -1.20
N PHE A 305 -19.32 34.63 -0.46
CA PHE A 305 -19.40 35.85 0.33
C PHE A 305 -19.23 37.14 -0.49
N GLY A 306 -18.69 37.04 -1.71
CA GLY A 306 -18.60 38.14 -2.67
C GLY A 306 -19.82 38.28 -3.57
N VAL A 307 -20.93 37.56 -3.30
CA VAL A 307 -22.14 37.65 -4.11
C VAL A 307 -22.91 38.92 -3.75
N ASP A 308 -22.71 39.97 -4.56
CA ASP A 308 -23.40 41.26 -4.46
C ASP A 308 -24.58 41.34 -5.47
N GLU A 309 -25.46 42.35 -5.33
CA GLU A 309 -26.64 42.54 -6.21
C GLU A 309 -26.27 42.70 -7.71
N ASP A 310 -25.04 43.11 -8.01
CA ASP A 310 -24.52 43.25 -9.38
C ASP A 310 -24.42 41.93 -10.15
N ILE A 311 -24.43 40.79 -9.46
CA ILE A 311 -24.47 39.46 -10.10
C ILE A 311 -25.76 39.27 -10.90
N ALA A 312 -26.87 39.91 -10.50
CA ALA A 312 -28.10 39.90 -11.29
C ALA A 312 -27.89 40.53 -12.67
N ASN A 313 -27.08 41.60 -12.78
CA ASN A 313 -26.75 42.24 -14.05
C ASN A 313 -25.88 41.32 -14.92
N VAL A 314 -24.92 40.61 -14.31
CA VAL A 314 -24.06 39.64 -15.02
C VAL A 314 -24.88 38.47 -15.57
N LEU A 315 -25.77 37.89 -14.76
CA LEU A 315 -26.65 36.79 -15.17
C LEU A 315 -27.66 37.21 -16.24
N ALA A 316 -28.18 38.44 -16.16
CA ALA A 316 -29.02 39.01 -17.20
C ALA A 316 -28.24 39.19 -18.52
N GLY A 317 -26.95 39.53 -18.46
CA GLY A 317 -26.05 39.55 -19.61
C GLY A 317 -25.86 38.19 -20.30
N PHE A 318 -26.02 37.09 -19.55
CA PHE A 318 -26.03 35.72 -20.08
C PHE A 318 -27.41 35.28 -20.62
N GLN A 319 -28.39 36.19 -20.73
CA GLN A 319 -29.76 35.93 -21.17
C GLN A 319 -30.52 34.86 -20.36
N ILE A 320 -30.20 34.75 -19.06
CA ILE A 320 -30.97 33.90 -18.15
C ILE A 320 -32.24 34.67 -17.75
N ILE A 321 -33.39 33.99 -17.71
CA ILE A 321 -34.66 34.58 -17.25
C ILE A 321 -34.58 34.68 -15.73
N LEU A 322 -34.48 35.90 -15.20
CA LEU A 322 -34.39 36.17 -13.75
C LEU A 322 -35.74 36.60 -13.17
N SER A 323 -35.94 36.35 -11.88
CA SER A 323 -37.02 36.96 -11.10
C SER A 323 -36.87 38.50 -11.14
N PRO A 324 -37.98 39.27 -11.14
CA PRO A 324 -37.93 40.73 -11.08
C PRO A 324 -37.26 41.28 -9.80
N ASP A 325 -37.21 40.52 -8.70
CA ASP A 325 -36.54 40.94 -7.48
C ASP A 325 -35.04 40.55 -7.46
N ARG A 326 -34.18 41.56 -7.36
CA ARG A 326 -32.71 41.39 -7.31
C ARG A 326 -32.25 40.69 -6.03
N LYS A 327 -32.94 40.91 -4.91
CA LYS A 327 -32.58 40.29 -3.61
C LYS A 327 -32.87 38.80 -3.60
N GLU A 328 -33.98 38.40 -4.23
CA GLU A 328 -34.32 37.00 -4.45
C GLU A 328 -33.26 36.29 -5.30
N VAL A 329 -32.78 36.93 -6.38
CA VAL A 329 -31.70 36.39 -7.23
C VAL A 329 -30.43 36.12 -6.41
N VAL A 330 -30.00 37.07 -5.58
CA VAL A 330 -28.83 36.89 -4.70
C VAL A 330 -29.02 35.69 -3.78
N ARG A 331 -30.19 35.56 -3.13
CA ARG A 331 -30.51 34.43 -2.24
C ARG A 331 -30.40 33.09 -2.97
N ILE A 332 -30.96 33.01 -4.17
CA ILE A 332 -30.93 31.80 -5.01
C ILE A 332 -29.48 31.42 -5.37
N VAL A 333 -28.68 32.38 -5.83
CA VAL A 333 -27.27 32.13 -6.20
C VAL A 333 -26.44 31.67 -5.00
N VAL A 334 -26.60 32.32 -3.84
CA VAL A 334 -25.92 31.93 -2.60
C VAL A 334 -26.29 30.51 -2.17
N TYR A 335 -27.56 30.14 -2.31
CA TYR A 335 -28.04 28.80 -2.00
C TYR A 335 -27.43 27.72 -2.92
N TYR A 336 -27.40 27.96 -4.25
CA TYR A 336 -26.75 27.04 -5.19
C TYR A 336 -25.24 26.91 -4.92
N MET A 337 -24.54 28.03 -4.65
CA MET A 337 -23.12 28.01 -4.27
C MET A 337 -22.86 27.22 -2.98
N TRP A 338 -23.76 27.30 -2.00
CA TRP A 338 -23.70 26.47 -0.79
C TRP A 338 -23.85 24.98 -1.11
N CYS A 339 -24.78 24.60 -1.99
CA CYS A 339 -24.90 23.21 -2.44
C CYS A 339 -23.61 22.71 -3.09
N VAL A 340 -22.93 23.53 -3.91
CA VAL A 340 -21.63 23.18 -4.53
C VAL A 340 -20.55 22.98 -3.46
N GLU A 341 -20.47 23.86 -2.46
CA GLU A 341 -19.55 23.74 -1.32
C GLU A 341 -19.76 22.40 -0.58
N VAL A 342 -21.01 22.07 -0.25
CA VAL A 342 -21.37 20.81 0.43
C VAL A 342 -21.05 19.59 -0.44
N CYS A 343 -21.31 19.64 -1.75
CA CYS A 343 -20.95 18.56 -2.69
C CYS A 343 -19.44 18.31 -2.70
N TYR A 344 -18.63 19.37 -2.69
CA TYR A 344 -17.18 19.24 -2.70
C TYR A 344 -16.65 18.63 -1.39
N ILE A 345 -17.13 19.11 -0.24
CA ILE A 345 -16.72 18.60 1.08
C ILE A 345 -17.13 17.13 1.24
N SER A 346 -18.33 16.76 0.80
CA SER A 346 -18.80 15.37 0.84
C SER A 346 -18.02 14.46 -0.12
N ALA A 347 -17.65 14.93 -1.32
CA ALA A 347 -16.79 14.18 -2.25
C ALA A 347 -15.39 13.91 -1.66
N MET A 348 -14.80 14.93 -1.02
CA MET A 348 -13.49 14.85 -0.36
C MET A 348 -13.48 13.88 0.82
N THR A 349 -14.50 13.95 1.67
CA THR A 349 -14.63 13.06 2.82
C THR A 349 -14.86 11.61 2.37
N LEU A 350 -15.67 11.40 1.33
CA LEU A 350 -15.89 10.09 0.73
C LEU A 350 -14.61 9.51 0.12
N SER A 351 -13.85 10.29 -0.65
CA SER A 351 -12.58 9.83 -1.25
C SER A 351 -11.55 9.47 -0.17
N CYS A 352 -11.44 10.27 0.88
CA CYS A 352 -10.56 9.98 2.01
C CYS A 352 -10.94 8.68 2.73
N LEU A 353 -12.24 8.50 3.04
CA LEU A 353 -12.75 7.31 3.70
C LEU A 353 -12.52 6.04 2.85
N VAL A 354 -12.79 6.12 1.54
CA VAL A 354 -12.56 5.01 0.60
C VAL A 354 -11.08 4.62 0.60
N ASN A 355 -10.14 5.57 0.52
CA ASN A 355 -8.71 5.23 0.56
C ASN A 355 -8.27 4.64 1.90
N LEU A 356 -8.77 5.13 3.03
CA LEU A 356 -8.46 4.58 4.35
C LEU A 356 -8.89 3.12 4.48
N VAL A 357 -10.10 2.83 4.01
CA VAL A 357 -10.69 1.49 3.92
C VAL A 357 -9.79 0.62 3.01
N LEU A 358 -9.49 1.07 1.79
CA LEU A 358 -8.66 0.32 0.85
C LEU A 358 -7.23 0.05 1.34
N LEU A 359 -6.60 1.00 2.04
CA LEU A 359 -5.28 0.79 2.66
C LEU A 359 -5.31 -0.32 3.70
N THR A 360 -6.36 -0.35 4.54
CA THR A 360 -6.55 -1.41 5.54
C THR A 360 -6.70 -2.77 4.86
N ARG A 361 -7.50 -2.85 3.79
CA ARG A 361 -7.66 -4.06 2.99
C ARG A 361 -6.36 -4.49 2.32
N SER A 362 -5.58 -3.54 1.82
CA SER A 362 -4.31 -3.83 1.17
C SER A 362 -3.32 -4.46 2.15
N MET A 363 -3.29 -4.04 3.42
CA MET A 363 -2.48 -4.69 4.46
C MET A 363 -2.85 -6.16 4.68
N VAL A 364 -4.15 -6.48 4.72
CA VAL A 364 -4.64 -7.85 4.87
C VAL A 364 -4.27 -8.70 3.66
N LEU A 365 -4.50 -8.17 2.45
CA LEU A 365 -4.18 -8.86 1.20
C LEU A 365 -2.67 -9.08 1.04
N HIS A 366 -1.84 -8.13 1.47
CA HIS A 366 -0.40 -8.29 1.42
C HIS A 366 0.08 -9.42 2.33
N ARG A 367 -0.48 -9.52 3.55
CA ARG A 367 -0.19 -10.64 4.46
C ARG A 367 -0.53 -11.98 3.81
N SER A 368 -1.73 -12.12 3.24
CA SER A 368 -2.16 -13.38 2.62
C SER A 368 -1.30 -13.74 1.42
N ASN A 369 -0.98 -12.76 0.57
CA ASN A 369 -0.12 -12.94 -0.59
C ASN A 369 1.30 -13.37 -0.19
N LEU A 370 1.90 -12.72 0.80
CA LEU A 370 3.25 -13.06 1.25
C LEU A 370 3.31 -14.46 1.88
N LYS A 371 2.31 -14.83 2.70
CA LYS A 371 2.19 -16.19 3.25
C LYS A 371 1.96 -17.24 2.16
N GLY A 372 1.13 -16.97 1.17
CA GLY A 372 0.92 -17.84 0.01
C GLY A 372 2.22 -18.08 -0.76
N LEU A 373 3.02 -17.03 -0.99
CA LEU A 373 4.34 -17.19 -1.60
C LEU A 373 5.32 -17.99 -0.74
N TYR A 374 5.31 -17.83 0.59
CA TYR A 374 6.15 -18.66 1.47
C TYR A 374 5.78 -20.15 1.40
N ARG A 375 4.51 -20.48 1.18
CA ARG A 375 4.06 -21.86 0.96
C ARG A 375 4.43 -22.42 -0.41
N GLY A 376 4.80 -21.54 -1.35
CA GLY A 376 5.03 -21.90 -2.75
C GLY A 376 3.74 -21.95 -3.58
N ASP A 377 2.63 -21.41 -3.06
CA ASP A 377 1.34 -21.32 -3.75
C ASP A 377 1.36 -20.20 -4.80
N ILE A 378 2.23 -20.35 -5.81
CA ILE A 378 2.49 -19.33 -6.83
C ILE A 378 1.20 -18.99 -7.59
N TYR A 379 0.35 -19.99 -7.89
CA TYR A 379 -0.90 -19.80 -8.64
C TYR A 379 -2.00 -19.04 -7.88
N ASN A 380 -1.95 -19.04 -6.54
CA ASN A 380 -2.91 -18.28 -5.73
C ASN A 380 -2.60 -16.78 -5.72
N VAL A 381 -1.36 -16.40 -6.02
CA VAL A 381 -0.91 -15.00 -5.97
C VAL A 381 -0.56 -14.45 -7.35
N TYR A 382 0.01 -15.27 -8.22
CA TYR A 382 0.30 -14.94 -9.60
C TYR A 382 -0.53 -15.83 -10.53
N ASN A 383 -1.14 -15.22 -11.54
CA ASN A 383 -1.91 -15.96 -12.53
C ASN A 383 -1.07 -16.82 -13.48
N CYS A 384 0.23 -16.56 -13.56
CA CYS A 384 1.17 -17.36 -14.32
C CYS A 384 2.33 -17.84 -13.44
N GLN A 385 2.90 -18.99 -13.78
CA GLN A 385 4.08 -19.51 -13.09
C GLN A 385 5.26 -18.56 -13.29
N ARG A 386 5.68 -17.89 -12.21
CA ARG A 386 6.84 -17.00 -12.20
C ARG A 386 7.96 -17.62 -11.38
N SER A 387 9.16 -17.68 -11.95
CA SER A 387 10.35 -18.08 -11.20
C SER A 387 10.63 -17.06 -10.08
N ILE A 388 10.80 -17.54 -8.85
CA ILE A 388 11.13 -16.74 -7.64
C ILE A 388 12.65 -16.50 -7.58
N ARG A 389 13.24 -16.03 -8.67
CA ARG A 389 14.66 -15.65 -8.75
C ARG A 389 14.80 -14.15 -8.87
N ALA A 390 15.71 -13.54 -8.10
CA ALA A 390 16.04 -12.13 -8.23
C ALA A 390 16.43 -11.79 -9.67
N SER A 391 15.84 -10.73 -10.22
CA SER A 391 16.14 -10.23 -11.56
C SER A 391 16.38 -8.73 -11.52
N ARG A 392 17.13 -8.22 -12.51
CA ARG A 392 17.48 -6.79 -12.62
C ARG A 392 16.24 -5.86 -12.59
N PRO A 393 15.20 -6.05 -13.41
CA PRO A 393 14.01 -5.19 -13.34
C PRO A 393 13.24 -5.36 -12.02
N ALA A 394 13.27 -6.56 -11.43
CA ALA A 394 12.60 -6.76 -10.15
C ALA A 394 13.27 -5.94 -9.04
N LEU A 395 14.59 -5.80 -9.09
CA LEU A 395 15.36 -5.04 -8.10
C LEU A 395 15.06 -3.55 -8.19
N VAL A 396 14.95 -3.01 -9.40
CA VAL A 396 14.55 -1.61 -9.62
C VAL A 396 13.15 -1.34 -9.04
N CYS A 397 12.17 -2.22 -9.32
CA CYS A 397 10.84 -2.11 -8.74
C CYS A 397 10.86 -2.23 -7.21
N TRP A 398 11.68 -3.12 -6.66
CA TRP A 398 11.83 -3.25 -5.21
C TRP A 398 12.43 -1.97 -4.62
N MET A 399 13.41 -1.32 -5.25
CA MET A 399 14.01 -0.06 -4.76
C MET A 399 12.97 1.06 -4.63
N GLY A 400 12.11 1.25 -5.64
CA GLY A 400 11.12 2.34 -5.72
C GLY A 400 9.74 2.06 -5.13
N TYR A 401 9.47 0.88 -4.57
CA TYR A 401 8.12 0.48 -4.16
C TYR A 401 7.42 1.49 -3.22
N THR A 402 8.11 1.97 -2.18
CA THR A 402 7.55 2.90 -1.18
C THR A 402 7.20 4.27 -1.75
N SER A 403 7.94 4.75 -2.74
CA SER A 403 7.64 6.02 -3.42
C SER A 403 6.49 5.87 -4.40
N PHE A 404 6.40 4.72 -5.08
CA PHE A 404 5.31 4.47 -6.02
C PHE A 404 3.96 4.37 -5.31
N THR A 405 3.88 3.71 -4.15
CA THR A 405 2.63 3.64 -3.38
C THR A 405 2.12 5.03 -2.99
N ALA A 406 3.00 5.89 -2.48
CA ALA A 406 2.67 7.28 -2.17
C ALA A 406 2.13 8.04 -3.39
N ALA A 407 2.82 7.95 -4.53
CA ALA A 407 2.41 8.65 -5.75
C ALA A 407 1.05 8.20 -6.30
N HIS A 408 0.75 6.90 -6.28
CA HIS A 408 -0.55 6.38 -6.76
C HIS A 408 -1.70 6.83 -5.85
N ILE A 409 -1.47 6.96 -4.55
CA ILE A 409 -2.47 7.49 -3.61
C ILE A 409 -2.74 8.98 -3.87
N CYS A 410 -1.71 9.79 -4.17
CA CYS A 410 -1.90 11.18 -4.56
C CYS A 410 -2.84 11.31 -5.76
N ILE A 411 -2.52 10.59 -6.84
CA ILE A 411 -3.30 10.61 -8.08
C ILE A 411 -4.70 10.03 -7.85
N GLY A 412 -4.79 8.92 -7.10
CA GLY A 412 -6.05 8.29 -6.72
C GLY A 412 -6.99 9.26 -6.00
N MET A 413 -6.48 10.00 -5.01
CA MET A 413 -7.28 11.00 -4.27
C MET A 413 -7.79 12.13 -5.17
N ILE A 414 -6.96 12.64 -6.08
CA ILE A 414 -7.37 13.71 -7.02
C ILE A 414 -8.49 13.21 -7.93
N ILE A 415 -8.29 12.08 -8.60
CA ILE A 415 -9.25 11.52 -9.55
C ILE A 415 -10.56 11.14 -8.85
N GLN A 416 -10.48 10.45 -7.71
CA GLN A 416 -11.66 10.04 -6.96
C GLN A 416 -12.48 11.23 -6.47
N THR A 417 -11.82 12.26 -5.94
CA THR A 417 -12.51 13.48 -5.50
C THR A 417 -13.21 14.16 -6.67
N LEU A 418 -12.52 14.32 -7.80
CA LEU A 418 -13.10 14.94 -9.00
C LEU A 418 -14.35 14.19 -9.48
N VAL A 419 -14.26 12.86 -9.59
CA VAL A 419 -15.38 12.02 -10.04
C VAL A 419 -16.53 12.05 -9.03
N PHE A 420 -16.25 11.84 -7.74
CA PHE A 420 -17.29 11.87 -6.72
C PHE A 420 -17.97 13.23 -6.63
N PHE A 421 -17.22 14.32 -6.80
CA PHE A 421 -17.78 15.67 -6.87
C PHE A 421 -18.75 15.81 -8.04
N LEU A 422 -18.35 15.40 -9.25
CA LEU A 422 -19.23 15.43 -10.43
C LEU A 422 -20.48 14.56 -10.24
N CYS A 423 -20.33 13.34 -9.71
CA CYS A 423 -21.45 12.45 -9.43
C CYS A 423 -22.42 13.03 -8.40
N LEU A 424 -21.90 13.64 -7.32
CA LEU A 424 -22.72 14.27 -6.29
C LEU A 424 -23.42 15.53 -6.81
N MET A 425 -22.76 16.33 -7.64
CA MET A 425 -23.37 17.50 -8.29
C MET A 425 -24.56 17.10 -9.16
N VAL A 426 -24.41 16.05 -9.98
CA VAL A 426 -25.51 15.50 -10.79
C VAL A 426 -26.64 14.99 -9.90
N ALA A 427 -26.33 14.25 -8.83
CA ALA A 427 -27.34 13.74 -7.90
C ALA A 427 -28.07 14.87 -7.16
N VAL A 428 -27.35 15.88 -6.68
CA VAL A 428 -27.93 16.99 -5.92
C VAL A 428 -28.84 17.84 -6.81
N PHE A 429 -28.39 18.23 -8.00
CA PHE A 429 -29.18 19.11 -8.86
C PHE A 429 -30.27 18.42 -9.66
N LEU A 430 -30.11 17.15 -10.06
CA LEU A 430 -31.13 16.45 -10.85
C LEU A 430 -32.10 15.62 -10.00
N ILE A 431 -31.73 15.26 -8.77
CA ILE A 431 -32.55 14.38 -7.91
C ILE A 431 -32.95 15.08 -6.62
N ILE A 432 -31.99 15.49 -5.79
CA ILE A 432 -32.29 15.97 -4.42
C ILE A 432 -33.04 17.32 -4.45
N MET A 433 -32.53 18.29 -5.22
CA MET A 433 -33.11 19.63 -5.31
C MET A 433 -34.53 19.61 -5.90
N PRO A 434 -34.81 18.90 -7.01
CA PRO A 434 -36.17 18.75 -7.53
C PRO A 434 -37.13 18.04 -6.57
N ILE A 435 -36.67 17.06 -5.79
CA ILE A 435 -37.51 16.42 -4.77
C ILE A 435 -37.85 17.42 -3.65
N LEU A 436 -36.86 18.19 -3.19
CA LEU A 436 -37.00 19.10 -2.06
C LEU A 436 -37.89 20.31 -2.39
N HIS A 437 -37.65 20.95 -3.54
CA HIS A 437 -38.36 22.17 -3.96
C HIS A 437 -39.56 21.88 -4.87
N ARG A 438 -39.75 20.62 -5.29
CA ARG A 438 -40.81 20.19 -6.22
C ARG A 438 -40.79 20.90 -7.59
N GLN A 439 -39.63 21.42 -7.99
CA GLN A 439 -39.40 22.16 -9.23
C GLN A 439 -38.45 21.40 -10.17
N ASN A 440 -38.53 21.66 -11.47
CA ASN A 440 -37.62 21.08 -12.48
C ASN A 440 -37.52 19.54 -12.43
N LEU A 441 -38.66 18.86 -12.30
CA LEU A 441 -38.82 17.40 -12.24
C LEU A 441 -38.58 16.69 -13.60
N ILE A 442 -37.66 17.18 -14.43
CA ILE A 442 -37.42 16.71 -15.81
C ILE A 442 -37.12 15.21 -15.82
N LEU A 443 -36.24 14.75 -14.91
CA LEU A 443 -35.83 13.34 -14.84
C LEU A 443 -36.98 12.44 -14.37
N PHE A 444 -37.80 12.91 -13.43
CA PHE A 444 -39.01 12.21 -12.98
C PHE A 444 -40.10 12.17 -14.04
N GLN A 445 -40.26 13.23 -14.83
CA GLN A 445 -41.21 13.26 -15.93
C GLN A 445 -40.82 12.30 -17.05
N ILE A 446 -39.52 12.23 -17.40
CA ILE A 446 -39.02 11.23 -18.35
C ILE A 446 -39.22 9.82 -17.80
N ALA A 447 -38.90 9.59 -16.52
CA ALA A 447 -39.07 8.28 -15.88
C ALA A 447 -40.54 7.85 -15.83
N LEU A 448 -41.45 8.78 -15.50
CA LEU A 448 -42.90 8.56 -15.53
C LEU A 448 -43.37 8.27 -16.95
N ASN A 449 -42.91 8.98 -17.98
CA ASN A 449 -43.32 8.69 -19.36
C ASN A 449 -42.84 7.32 -19.85
N MET A 450 -41.68 6.86 -19.37
CA MET A 450 -41.05 5.59 -19.77
C MET A 450 -41.48 4.38 -18.93
N TRP A 451 -42.38 4.53 -17.96
CA TRP A 451 -42.77 3.44 -17.05
C TRP A 451 -43.25 2.13 -17.74
N PRO A 452 -44.00 2.14 -18.87
CA PRO A 452 -44.48 0.90 -19.49
C PRO A 452 -43.33 0.15 -20.17
N PHE A 453 -42.35 0.90 -20.69
CA PHE A 453 -41.15 0.34 -21.30
C PHE A 453 -40.31 -0.44 -20.27
N TRP A 454 -40.08 0.15 -19.09
CA TRP A 454 -39.37 -0.52 -18.00
C TRP A 454 -40.14 -1.73 -17.47
N LEU A 455 -41.47 -1.65 -17.40
CA LEU A 455 -42.34 -2.76 -17.01
C LEU A 455 -42.26 -3.93 -18.00
N MET A 456 -42.26 -3.66 -19.31
CA MET A 456 -42.09 -4.69 -20.34
C MET A 456 -40.77 -5.44 -20.19
N ILE A 457 -39.66 -4.71 -19.98
CA ILE A 457 -38.34 -5.30 -19.76
C ILE A 457 -38.34 -6.20 -18.52
N LEU A 458 -38.89 -5.70 -17.41
CA LEU A 458 -39.00 -6.47 -16.17
C LEU A 458 -39.81 -7.75 -16.38
N LEU A 459 -40.97 -7.66 -17.03
CA LEU A 459 -41.86 -8.80 -17.28
C LEU A 459 -41.19 -9.85 -18.16
N ALA A 460 -40.45 -9.44 -19.19
CA ALA A 460 -39.70 -10.34 -20.06
C ALA A 460 -38.61 -11.11 -19.29
N VAL A 461 -37.84 -10.43 -18.43
CA VAL A 461 -36.83 -11.08 -17.58
C VAL A 461 -37.47 -12.06 -16.60
N VAL A 462 -38.58 -11.67 -15.96
CA VAL A 462 -39.34 -12.53 -15.05
C VAL A 462 -39.87 -13.76 -15.79
N LEU A 463 -40.46 -13.57 -16.98
CA LEU A 463 -40.94 -14.66 -17.83
C LEU A 463 -39.82 -15.64 -18.19
N GLN A 464 -38.64 -15.15 -18.57
CA GLN A 464 -37.48 -15.99 -18.87
C GLN A 464 -37.03 -16.81 -17.64
N HIS A 465 -36.93 -16.19 -16.46
CA HIS A 465 -36.55 -16.90 -15.24
C HIS A 465 -37.59 -17.93 -14.79
N ILE A 466 -38.88 -17.63 -14.90
CA ILE A 466 -39.98 -18.53 -14.56
C ILE A 466 -39.99 -19.73 -15.52
N THR A 467 -40.02 -19.47 -16.83
CA THR A 467 -40.05 -20.54 -17.85
C THR A 467 -38.79 -21.41 -17.81
N ALA A 468 -37.60 -20.82 -17.57
CA ALA A 468 -36.38 -21.58 -17.35
C ALA A 468 -36.48 -22.53 -16.15
N ARG A 469 -37.01 -22.06 -15.02
CA ARG A 469 -37.10 -22.86 -13.79
C ARG A 469 -38.18 -23.94 -13.85
N PHE A 470 -39.34 -23.63 -14.42
CA PHE A 470 -40.52 -24.51 -14.35
C PHE A 470 -40.79 -25.31 -15.61
N CYS A 471 -40.42 -24.82 -16.80
CA CYS A 471 -40.75 -25.46 -18.07
C CYS A 471 -39.55 -26.14 -18.74
N PHE A 472 -38.36 -25.54 -18.66
CA PHE A 472 -37.19 -26.01 -19.41
C PHE A 472 -36.19 -26.81 -18.58
N ILE A 473 -36.05 -26.57 -17.28
CA ILE A 473 -35.11 -27.30 -16.43
C ILE A 473 -35.87 -28.34 -15.61
N LYS A 474 -35.64 -29.63 -15.90
CA LYS A 474 -36.14 -30.74 -15.09
C LYS A 474 -35.01 -31.30 -14.23
N LYS A 475 -35.29 -31.51 -12.94
CA LYS A 475 -34.35 -32.18 -12.03
C LYS A 475 -34.67 -33.67 -12.00
N THR A 476 -33.83 -34.49 -12.60
CA THR A 476 -33.96 -35.95 -12.64
C THR A 476 -32.74 -36.58 -12.00
N ALA A 477 -32.93 -37.51 -11.05
CA ALA A 477 -31.86 -38.26 -10.38
C ALA A 477 -30.68 -37.42 -9.81
N GLY A 478 -30.95 -36.17 -9.41
CA GLY A 478 -29.94 -35.26 -8.84
C GLY A 478 -29.20 -34.38 -9.86
N THR A 479 -29.33 -34.65 -11.16
CA THR A 479 -28.83 -33.80 -12.25
C THR A 479 -29.93 -32.84 -12.75
N ARG A 480 -29.53 -31.73 -13.37
CA ARG A 480 -30.45 -30.74 -13.98
C ARG A 480 -30.31 -30.84 -15.49
N ASP A 481 -31.34 -31.34 -16.16
CA ASP A 481 -31.35 -31.54 -17.60
C ASP A 481 -32.38 -30.62 -18.28
N LEU A 482 -32.10 -30.29 -19.55
CA LEU A 482 -32.98 -29.46 -20.39
C LEU A 482 -34.08 -30.30 -21.03
N THR A 483 -35.33 -29.97 -20.73
CA THR A 483 -36.54 -30.55 -21.31
C THR A 483 -37.23 -29.56 -22.25
N ASN A 484 -38.00 -30.08 -23.22
CA ASN A 484 -38.81 -29.30 -24.15
C ASN A 484 -38.01 -28.24 -24.95
N ARG A 485 -37.02 -28.72 -25.72
CA ARG A 485 -36.09 -27.88 -26.50
C ARG A 485 -36.77 -27.05 -27.60
N GLY A 486 -37.82 -27.59 -28.23
CA GLY A 486 -38.55 -26.87 -29.29
C GLY A 486 -39.16 -25.56 -28.80
N ASN A 487 -39.86 -25.60 -27.66
CA ASN A 487 -40.47 -24.40 -27.07
C ASN A 487 -39.40 -23.42 -26.54
N LEU A 488 -38.25 -23.91 -26.10
CA LEU A 488 -37.12 -23.06 -25.71
C LEU A 488 -36.60 -22.26 -26.91
N PHE A 489 -36.44 -22.91 -28.07
CA PHE A 489 -35.98 -22.23 -29.30
C PHE A 489 -37.00 -21.18 -29.77
N LEU A 490 -38.30 -21.51 -29.75
CA LEU A 490 -39.36 -20.58 -30.11
C LEU A 490 -39.39 -19.35 -29.19
N LEU A 491 -39.35 -19.57 -27.87
CA LEU A 491 -39.35 -18.47 -26.89
C LEU A 491 -38.11 -17.58 -27.04
N THR A 492 -36.95 -18.20 -27.29
CA THR A 492 -35.69 -17.46 -27.52
C THR A 492 -35.77 -16.57 -28.77
N TYR A 493 -36.37 -17.08 -29.85
CA TYR A 493 -36.59 -16.30 -31.07
C TYR A 493 -37.57 -15.14 -30.85
N LEU A 494 -38.71 -15.38 -30.20
CA LEU A 494 -39.71 -14.34 -29.92
C LEU A 494 -39.18 -13.23 -29.01
N LEU A 495 -38.35 -13.57 -28.02
CA LEU A 495 -37.76 -12.61 -27.09
C LEU A 495 -36.49 -11.93 -27.63
N PHE A 496 -36.03 -12.25 -28.84
CA PHE A 496 -34.81 -11.69 -29.40
C PHE A 496 -34.79 -10.14 -29.41
N PRO A 497 -35.81 -9.42 -29.90
CA PRO A 497 -35.79 -7.96 -29.90
C PRO A 497 -35.75 -7.35 -28.49
N VAL A 498 -36.48 -7.95 -27.54
CA VAL A 498 -36.48 -7.52 -26.14
C VAL A 498 -35.12 -7.76 -25.48
N ASN A 499 -34.48 -8.89 -25.80
CA ASN A 499 -33.15 -9.22 -25.31
C ASN A 499 -32.06 -8.30 -25.86
N VAL A 500 -32.23 -7.75 -27.08
CA VAL A 500 -31.34 -6.71 -27.60
C VAL A 500 -31.40 -5.47 -26.71
N LEU A 501 -32.61 -5.02 -26.31
CA LEU A 501 -32.78 -3.88 -25.40
C LEU A 501 -32.17 -4.14 -24.02
N ILE A 502 -32.39 -5.33 -23.45
CA ILE A 502 -31.74 -5.77 -22.20
C ILE A 502 -30.21 -5.77 -22.36
N GLY A 503 -29.71 -6.22 -23.51
CA GLY A 503 -28.29 -6.21 -23.86
C GLY A 503 -27.68 -4.81 -23.83
N VAL A 504 -28.39 -3.80 -24.33
CA VAL A 504 -27.95 -2.39 -24.26
C VAL A 504 -27.82 -1.93 -22.79
N LEU A 505 -28.81 -2.25 -21.96
CA LEU A 505 -28.76 -1.90 -20.53
C LEU A 505 -27.59 -2.60 -19.82
N LEU A 506 -27.34 -3.87 -20.10
CA LEU A 506 -26.20 -4.61 -19.56
C LEU A 506 -24.85 -4.04 -20.05
N ALA A 507 -24.78 -3.55 -21.28
CA ALA A 507 -23.60 -2.89 -21.82
C ALA A 507 -23.32 -1.56 -21.09
N ILE A 508 -24.34 -0.73 -20.88
CA ILE A 508 -24.22 0.51 -20.10
C ILE A 508 -23.81 0.20 -18.65
N TRP A 509 -24.46 -0.78 -18.02
CA TRP A 509 -24.13 -1.21 -16.67
C TRP A 509 -22.68 -1.71 -16.57
N ARG A 510 -22.21 -2.48 -17.56
CA ARG A 510 -20.82 -2.92 -17.65
C ARG A 510 -19.85 -1.74 -17.68
N MET A 511 -20.13 -0.69 -18.45
CA MET A 511 -19.28 0.51 -18.47
C MET A 511 -19.26 1.22 -17.11
N ILE A 512 -20.42 1.35 -16.46
CA ILE A 512 -20.54 2.03 -15.15
C ILE A 512 -19.76 1.26 -14.08
N ILE A 513 -19.97 -0.06 -13.95
CA ILE A 513 -19.32 -0.84 -12.91
C ILE A 513 -17.80 -0.94 -13.11
N THR A 514 -17.32 -1.03 -14.36
CA THR A 514 -15.88 -1.03 -14.64
C THR A 514 -15.24 0.32 -14.34
N ALA A 515 -15.92 1.42 -14.68
CA ALA A 515 -15.46 2.77 -14.33
C ALA A 515 -15.37 2.96 -12.81
N LEU A 516 -16.44 2.64 -12.07
CA LEU A 516 -16.47 2.73 -10.61
C LEU A 516 -15.39 1.86 -9.96
N PHE A 517 -15.24 0.61 -10.42
CA PHE A 517 -14.22 -0.29 -9.90
C PHE A 517 -12.81 0.27 -10.08
N ASN A 518 -12.49 0.78 -11.27
CA ASN A 518 -11.18 1.34 -11.58
C ASN A 518 -10.89 2.62 -10.78
N ILE A 519 -11.89 3.49 -10.61
CA ILE A 519 -11.73 4.75 -9.87
C ILE A 519 -11.50 4.46 -8.39
N VAL A 520 -12.29 3.56 -7.80
CA VAL A 520 -12.13 3.14 -6.40
C VAL A 520 -10.77 2.48 -6.18
N HIS A 521 -10.31 1.59 -7.07
CA HIS A 521 -9.06 0.86 -6.88
C HIS A 521 -7.81 1.57 -7.44
N MET A 522 -7.93 2.77 -7.99
CA MET A 522 -6.82 3.51 -8.62
C MET A 522 -5.62 3.71 -7.70
N GLY A 523 -5.86 3.98 -6.41
CA GLY A 523 -4.79 4.20 -5.41
C GLY A 523 -4.06 2.92 -4.98
N ARG A 524 -4.43 1.75 -5.49
CA ARG A 524 -3.88 0.45 -5.06
C ARG A 524 -2.88 -0.10 -6.07
N MET A 525 -1.80 -0.70 -5.55
CA MET A 525 -0.79 -1.37 -6.37
C MET A 525 -0.87 -2.91 -6.28
N ASP A 526 -1.62 -3.45 -5.34
CA ASP A 526 -1.70 -4.89 -5.06
C ASP A 526 -2.71 -5.64 -5.93
N ILE A 527 -3.48 -4.92 -6.75
CA ILE A 527 -4.46 -5.44 -7.71
C ILE A 527 -4.15 -4.85 -9.08
N SER A 528 -4.26 -5.67 -10.13
CA SER A 528 -4.21 -5.20 -11.52
C SER A 528 -5.58 -4.68 -11.95
N LEU A 529 -5.62 -3.49 -12.55
CA LEU A 529 -6.86 -2.94 -13.15
C LEU A 529 -7.13 -3.53 -14.55
N LEU A 530 -6.13 -4.17 -15.15
CA LEU A 530 -6.25 -4.84 -16.45
C LEU A 530 -6.75 -6.27 -16.31
N ASN A 531 -7.20 -6.84 -17.44
CA ASN A 531 -7.63 -8.24 -17.52
C ASN A 531 -6.50 -9.21 -17.15
N ARG A 532 -6.88 -10.39 -16.66
CA ARG A 532 -6.00 -11.46 -16.15
C ARG A 532 -4.84 -11.83 -17.08
N ASN A 533 -5.06 -11.83 -18.40
CA ASN A 533 -4.05 -12.21 -19.38
C ASN A 533 -2.99 -11.11 -19.62
N VAL A 534 -3.30 -9.86 -19.26
CA VAL A 534 -2.49 -8.66 -19.55
C VAL A 534 -2.03 -7.93 -18.28
N GLU A 535 -2.14 -8.56 -17.11
CA GLU A 535 -1.72 -7.98 -15.82
C GLU A 535 -0.26 -7.54 -15.78
N ALA A 536 0.60 -8.16 -16.59
CA ALA A 536 2.02 -7.79 -16.64
C ALA A 536 2.27 -6.41 -17.25
N PHE A 537 1.31 -5.86 -18.00
CA PHE A 537 1.38 -4.53 -18.59
C PHE A 537 0.93 -3.43 -17.63
N ASP A 538 0.23 -3.77 -16.54
CA ASP A 538 -0.08 -2.81 -15.48
C ASP A 538 1.21 -2.48 -14.71
N PRO A 539 1.71 -1.23 -14.77
CA PRO A 539 2.98 -0.86 -14.14
C PRO A 539 2.90 -0.92 -12.62
N ALA A 540 1.75 -0.60 -12.02
CA ALA A 540 1.56 -0.59 -10.58
C ALA A 540 1.63 -2.02 -10.03
N TYR A 541 0.83 -2.91 -10.62
CA TYR A 541 0.82 -4.32 -10.23
C TYR A 541 2.12 -5.05 -10.57
N ARG A 542 2.76 -4.73 -11.70
CA ARG A 542 4.08 -5.26 -12.05
C ARG A 542 5.13 -4.91 -10.99
N CYS A 543 5.15 -3.66 -10.53
CA CYS A 543 6.07 -3.23 -9.47
C CYS A 543 5.81 -3.97 -8.15
N TYR A 544 4.54 -4.12 -7.76
CA TYR A 544 4.14 -4.87 -6.58
C TYR A 544 4.56 -6.34 -6.63
N ALA A 545 4.29 -7.02 -7.75
CA ALA A 545 4.67 -8.41 -7.95
C ALA A 545 6.20 -8.61 -7.91
N HIS A 546 6.96 -7.69 -8.51
CA HIS A 546 8.41 -7.71 -8.45
C HIS A 546 8.96 -7.43 -7.06
N TYR A 547 8.36 -6.51 -6.31
CA TYR A 547 8.67 -6.27 -4.91
C TYR A 547 8.50 -7.55 -4.08
N LEU A 548 7.33 -8.18 -4.16
CA LEU A 548 7.01 -9.38 -3.39
C LEU A 548 7.93 -10.57 -3.74
N LYS A 549 8.25 -10.71 -5.03
CA LYS A 549 9.18 -11.72 -5.54
C LYS A 549 10.59 -11.58 -4.93
N ILE A 550 11.10 -10.36 -4.81
CA ILE A 550 12.42 -10.15 -4.20
C ILE A 550 12.37 -10.39 -2.70
N GLU A 551 11.35 -9.87 -2.02
CA GLU A 551 11.19 -10.03 -0.57
C GLU A 551 11.23 -11.51 -0.19
N VAL A 552 10.40 -12.33 -0.84
CA VAL A 552 10.36 -13.78 -0.57
C VAL A 552 11.68 -14.47 -0.88
N SER A 553 12.36 -14.09 -1.97
CA SER A 553 13.62 -14.71 -2.36
C SER A 553 14.78 -14.44 -1.40
N GLN A 554 14.78 -13.28 -0.72
CA GLN A 554 15.90 -12.83 0.11
C GLN A 554 15.66 -13.05 1.60
N SER A 555 14.41 -12.94 2.06
CA SER A 555 14.09 -12.88 3.49
C SER A 555 13.10 -13.96 3.94
N HIS A 556 13.13 -15.14 3.30
CA HIS A 556 12.27 -16.27 3.66
C HIS A 556 12.42 -16.68 5.15
N PRO A 557 11.37 -16.60 5.98
CA PRO A 557 11.47 -16.82 7.43
C PRO A 557 12.01 -18.20 7.82
N VAL A 558 11.63 -19.26 7.08
CA VAL A 558 12.10 -20.62 7.34
C VAL A 558 13.60 -20.78 7.06
N MET A 559 14.11 -20.16 6.00
CA MET A 559 15.54 -20.24 5.65
C MET A 559 16.37 -19.46 6.67
N LYS A 560 15.90 -18.27 7.09
CA LYS A 560 16.53 -17.51 8.17
C LYS A 560 16.55 -18.29 9.48
N ALA A 561 15.44 -18.93 9.86
CA ALA A 561 15.36 -19.78 11.04
C ALA A 561 16.34 -20.96 10.96
N PHE A 562 16.42 -21.63 9.81
CA PHE A 562 17.36 -22.73 9.57
C PHE A 562 18.81 -22.30 9.75
N CYS A 563 19.22 -21.20 9.11
CA CYS A 563 20.56 -20.65 9.28
C CYS A 563 20.84 -20.23 10.73
N GLY A 564 19.83 -19.71 11.43
CA GLY A 564 19.92 -19.40 12.86
C GLY A 564 20.25 -20.62 13.72
N ILE A 565 19.56 -21.74 13.50
CA ILE A 565 19.82 -23.01 14.20
C ILE A 565 21.24 -23.52 13.90
N LEU A 566 21.69 -23.47 12.64
CA LEU A 566 23.03 -23.90 12.26
C LEU A 566 24.11 -23.07 12.96
N LEU A 567 23.98 -21.74 12.94
CA LEU A 567 24.94 -20.84 13.57
C LEU A 567 24.99 -21.01 15.10
N GLN A 568 23.83 -21.18 15.75
CA GLN A 568 23.79 -21.45 17.18
C GLN A 568 24.43 -22.79 17.55
N SER A 569 24.22 -23.82 16.74
CA SER A 569 24.82 -25.14 16.99
C SER A 569 26.34 -25.10 16.88
N LEU A 570 26.89 -24.34 15.93
CA LEU A 570 28.33 -24.12 15.78
C LEU A 570 28.92 -23.35 16.96
N ASP A 571 28.23 -22.30 17.43
CA ASP A 571 28.69 -21.51 18.58
C ASP A 571 28.66 -22.32 19.89
N GLN A 572 27.62 -23.15 20.08
CA GLN A 572 27.54 -24.07 21.22
C GLN A 572 28.62 -25.15 21.18
N GLU A 573 28.89 -25.74 20.02
CA GLU A 573 29.97 -26.73 19.86
C GLU A 573 31.35 -26.09 20.08
N SER A 574 31.56 -24.86 19.60
CA SER A 574 32.79 -24.10 19.85
C SER A 574 32.99 -23.76 21.34
N LYS A 575 31.93 -23.32 22.03
CA LYS A 575 31.96 -23.05 23.48
C LYS A 575 32.18 -24.32 24.30
N ALA A 576 31.58 -25.44 23.89
CA ALA A 576 31.80 -26.73 24.53
C ALA A 576 33.25 -27.23 24.33
N ALA A 577 33.82 -27.03 23.13
CA ALA A 577 35.22 -27.37 22.84
C ALA A 577 36.21 -26.44 23.58
N GLN A 578 35.86 -25.18 23.77
CA GLN A 578 36.65 -24.24 24.59
C GLN A 578 36.61 -24.66 26.07
N LYS A 579 35.42 -24.96 26.60
CA LYS A 579 35.23 -25.38 27.99
C LYS A 579 35.90 -26.73 28.30
N SER A 580 36.03 -27.62 27.30
CA SER A 580 36.82 -28.85 27.44
C SER A 580 38.33 -28.60 27.42
N ARG A 581 38.81 -27.61 26.64
CA ARG A 581 40.22 -27.20 26.65
C ARG A 581 40.61 -26.54 27.98
N ASP A 582 39.77 -25.65 28.50
CA ASP A 582 40.00 -25.00 29.80
C ASP A 582 39.93 -26.01 30.96
N ALA A 583 39.17 -27.11 30.81
CA ALA A 583 39.14 -28.23 31.77
C ALA A 583 40.34 -29.19 31.62
N GLU A 584 40.89 -29.33 30.40
CA GLU A 584 42.11 -30.11 30.13
C GLU A 584 43.41 -29.38 30.51
N GLU A 585 43.40 -28.05 30.62
CA GLU A 585 44.54 -27.27 31.17
C GLU A 585 44.78 -27.55 32.68
N GLY A 586 43.82 -28.17 33.38
CA GLY A 586 44.00 -28.69 34.75
C GLY A 586 44.51 -30.13 34.83
N ILE A 587 44.61 -30.85 33.71
CA ILE A 587 45.10 -32.24 33.65
C ILE A 587 46.02 -32.37 32.44
N GLN A 588 47.17 -31.70 32.51
CA GLN A 588 48.29 -32.08 31.66
C GLN A 588 48.85 -33.41 32.17
N LEU A 589 48.67 -34.45 31.36
CA LEU A 589 49.73 -35.32 30.81
C LEU A 589 49.14 -36.70 30.55
N VAL A 590 49.46 -37.22 29.36
CA VAL A 590 49.11 -38.55 28.83
C VAL A 590 47.72 -38.62 28.18
N GLN A 591 47.67 -38.26 26.89
CA GLN A 591 47.29 -39.17 25.79
C GLN A 591 46.80 -38.34 24.59
N GLN A 592 47.75 -37.65 23.97
CA GLN A 592 47.50 -36.82 22.80
C GLN A 592 47.94 -37.59 21.56
N GLU A 593 47.04 -38.40 20.98
CA GLU A 593 47.10 -38.74 19.56
C GLU A 593 45.75 -39.33 19.09
N LYS A 594 45.17 -38.70 18.06
CA LYS A 594 43.99 -39.13 17.29
C LYS A 594 42.61 -39.08 17.97
N LYS A 595 42.15 -37.88 18.35
CA LYS A 595 40.70 -37.56 18.35
C LYS A 595 40.39 -36.41 17.42
N LEU A 596 40.58 -36.64 16.13
CA LEU A 596 39.92 -35.86 15.08
C LEU A 596 38.41 -36.09 15.23
N HIS A 597 37.65 -35.03 15.53
CA HIS A 597 36.18 -34.91 15.54
C HIS A 597 35.40 -36.10 14.91
N LYS A 598 35.18 -37.18 15.65
CA LYS A 598 34.15 -38.18 15.29
C LYS A 598 32.87 -37.81 16.02
N VAL A 599 31.87 -37.33 15.27
CA VAL A 599 30.47 -37.29 15.75
C VAL A 599 30.18 -38.64 16.40
N SER A 600 29.72 -38.63 17.66
CA SER A 600 29.52 -39.88 18.41
C SER A 600 28.65 -40.86 17.60
N SER A 601 29.04 -42.13 17.57
CA SER A 601 28.32 -43.17 16.82
C SER A 601 26.82 -43.20 17.19
N ALA A 602 26.51 -42.93 18.46
CA ALA A 602 25.15 -42.79 18.98
C ALA A 602 24.37 -41.62 18.34
N LYS A 603 24.98 -40.44 18.14
CA LYS A 603 24.34 -39.29 17.48
C LYS A 603 24.04 -39.63 16.01
N ARG A 604 24.95 -40.34 15.33
CA ARG A 604 24.74 -40.82 13.94
C ARG A 604 23.61 -41.84 13.84
N ALA A 605 23.59 -42.83 14.74
CA ALA A 605 22.52 -43.82 14.80
C ALA A 605 21.15 -43.14 15.00
N ARG A 606 21.04 -42.19 15.94
CA ARG A 606 19.81 -41.41 16.16
C ARG A 606 19.36 -40.65 14.91
N MET A 607 20.29 -40.02 14.18
CA MET A 607 19.97 -39.31 12.93
C MET A 607 19.44 -40.26 11.85
N HIS A 608 19.98 -41.47 11.74
CA HIS A 608 19.47 -42.49 10.81
C HIS A 608 18.03 -42.91 11.16
N TRP A 609 17.73 -43.13 12.44
CA TRP A 609 16.37 -43.42 12.90
C TRP A 609 15.40 -42.26 12.65
N GLN A 610 15.81 -41.02 12.91
CA GLN A 610 15.00 -39.83 12.62
C GLN A 610 14.71 -39.65 11.13
N LEU A 611 15.70 -39.96 10.28
CA LEU A 611 15.52 -39.95 8.83
C LEU A 611 14.50 -40.99 8.40
N LEU A 612 14.62 -42.24 8.87
CA LEU A 612 13.67 -43.31 8.59
C LEU A 612 12.26 -42.91 9.05
N TYR A 613 12.12 -42.41 10.28
CA TYR A 613 10.85 -41.92 10.82
C TYR A 613 10.21 -40.83 9.94
N THR A 614 11.02 -39.92 9.39
CA THR A 614 10.52 -38.86 8.49
C THR A 614 10.05 -39.45 7.15
N LEU A 615 10.79 -40.40 6.59
CA LEU A 615 10.46 -41.03 5.30
C LEU A 615 9.23 -41.94 5.39
N VAL A 616 9.06 -42.68 6.50
CA VAL A 616 7.88 -43.50 6.76
C VAL A 616 6.62 -42.62 6.82
N ASN A 617 6.69 -41.48 7.51
CA ASN A 617 5.55 -40.56 7.64
C ASN A 617 5.31 -39.69 6.40
N ASN A 618 6.23 -39.68 5.41
CA ASN A 618 6.14 -38.86 4.20
C ASN A 618 6.62 -39.66 2.97
N PRO A 619 5.82 -40.61 2.45
CA PRO A 619 6.25 -41.56 1.41
C PRO A 619 6.63 -40.89 0.08
N SER A 620 6.01 -39.77 -0.28
CA SER A 620 6.31 -39.02 -1.51
C SER A 620 7.75 -38.48 -1.55
N LEU A 621 8.40 -38.31 -0.39
CA LEU A 621 9.78 -37.85 -0.29
C LEU A 621 10.80 -38.94 -0.62
N VAL A 622 10.41 -40.23 -0.59
CA VAL A 622 11.33 -41.34 -0.87
C VAL A 622 11.80 -41.30 -2.34
N GLY A 623 10.85 -41.13 -3.27
CA GLY A 623 11.16 -41.05 -4.70
C GLY A 623 12.03 -39.83 -5.04
N THR A 624 11.66 -38.65 -4.52
CA THR A 624 12.43 -37.42 -4.75
C THR A 624 13.82 -37.48 -4.13
N ARG A 625 13.96 -38.03 -2.91
CA ARG A 625 15.27 -38.23 -2.27
C ARG A 625 16.18 -39.11 -3.12
N LYS A 626 15.73 -40.29 -3.56
CA LYS A 626 16.53 -41.19 -4.39
C LYS A 626 16.97 -40.51 -5.69
N HIS A 627 16.04 -39.79 -6.35
CA HIS A 627 16.33 -39.06 -7.57
C HIS A 627 17.38 -37.95 -7.39
N PHE A 628 17.27 -37.13 -6.33
CA PHE A 628 18.25 -36.07 -6.07
C PHE A 628 19.59 -36.60 -5.54
N GLN A 629 19.61 -37.74 -4.85
CA GLN A 629 20.85 -38.41 -4.46
C GLN A 629 21.63 -38.87 -5.70
N LEU A 630 20.96 -39.45 -6.69
CA LEU A 630 21.57 -39.85 -7.97
C LEU A 630 22.13 -38.64 -8.73
N GLN A 631 21.35 -37.56 -8.86
CA GLN A 631 21.83 -36.32 -9.51
C GLN A 631 23.03 -35.67 -8.81
N THR A 632 23.13 -35.78 -7.48
CA THR A 632 24.24 -35.20 -6.73
C THR A 632 25.51 -36.02 -6.90
N ALA A 633 25.40 -37.35 -7.02
CA ALA A 633 26.52 -38.23 -7.33
C ALA A 633 27.09 -37.96 -8.74
N ASP A 634 26.23 -37.74 -9.74
CA ASP A 634 26.64 -37.42 -11.11
C ASP A 634 27.24 -36.01 -11.25
N ASN A 635 26.75 -35.03 -10.49
CA ASN A 635 27.28 -33.65 -10.50
C ASN A 635 28.60 -33.49 -9.75
N PHE A 636 28.93 -34.39 -8.80
CA PHE A 636 30.25 -34.39 -8.15
C PHE A 636 31.36 -34.94 -9.06
N LEU A 637 31.02 -35.72 -10.08
CA LEU A 637 31.96 -36.17 -11.12
C LEU A 637 32.26 -35.08 -12.16
N ASN A 638 31.34 -34.13 -12.38
CA ASN A 638 31.50 -33.03 -13.33
C ASN A 638 31.37 -31.67 -12.61
N GLY A 639 32.48 -31.15 -12.09
CA GLY A 639 32.56 -29.99 -11.20
C GLY A 639 32.12 -28.62 -11.76
N SER A 640 30.90 -28.46 -12.27
CA SER A 640 30.28 -27.13 -12.46
C SER A 640 28.77 -27.18 -12.19
N LEU A 641 28.30 -26.28 -11.31
CA LEU A 641 26.89 -26.17 -10.92
C LEU A 641 26.15 -25.27 -11.92
N ASN A 642 25.97 -25.72 -13.17
CA ASN A 642 25.25 -24.96 -14.18
C ASN A 642 23.80 -25.46 -14.33
N ARG A 643 22.87 -24.82 -13.62
CA ARG A 643 21.44 -25.17 -13.66
C ARG A 643 20.72 -24.39 -14.76
N ASN A 644 20.95 -24.76 -16.01
CA ASN A 644 20.09 -24.36 -17.12
C ASN A 644 18.98 -25.41 -17.29
N SER A 645 17.74 -24.99 -17.07
CA SER A 645 16.55 -25.78 -17.37
C SER A 645 16.49 -26.02 -18.88
N LYS A 646 16.77 -27.25 -19.32
CA LYS A 646 16.31 -27.74 -20.63
C LYS A 646 14.78 -27.79 -20.60
N GLN A 647 14.15 -26.71 -21.06
CA GLN A 647 12.76 -26.76 -21.48
C GLN A 647 12.77 -27.40 -22.87
N GLY A 648 12.25 -28.63 -22.95
CA GLY A 648 12.23 -29.41 -24.18
C GLY A 648 11.38 -28.73 -25.25
N SER A 649 12.03 -28.29 -26.32
CA SER A 649 11.39 -28.06 -27.61
C SER A 649 11.17 -29.42 -28.27
N LYS A 650 9.97 -29.98 -28.14
CA LYS A 650 9.49 -30.97 -29.12
C LYS A 650 9.16 -30.20 -30.39
N LYS A 651 10.11 -30.13 -31.32
CA LYS A 651 9.80 -29.97 -32.74
C LYS A 651 9.70 -31.39 -33.30
N GLU A 652 8.48 -31.78 -33.67
CA GLU A 652 8.25 -32.98 -34.48
C GLU A 652 8.96 -32.81 -35.82
N ALA A 653 9.71 -33.83 -36.21
CA ALA A 653 10.35 -33.95 -37.50
C ALA A 653 9.30 -34.38 -38.52
N ILE A 654 9.12 -33.58 -39.57
CA ILE A 654 8.41 -33.96 -40.79
C ILE A 654 9.45 -34.64 -41.70
N PRO A 655 9.24 -35.88 -42.19
CA PRO A 655 10.12 -36.46 -43.21
C PRO A 655 9.80 -35.85 -44.58
N LYS A 656 10.84 -35.38 -45.28
CA LYS A 656 10.79 -35.08 -46.71
C LYS A 656 11.04 -36.37 -47.47
N GLU A 657 10.02 -36.88 -48.17
CA GLU A 657 10.14 -37.56 -49.46
C GLU A 657 8.74 -37.98 -49.96
N ALA A 658 8.07 -37.08 -50.69
CA ALA A 658 7.09 -37.36 -51.73
C ALA A 658 6.73 -36.03 -52.44
N GLU A 659 6.66 -36.07 -53.78
CA GLU A 659 6.20 -35.02 -54.71
C GLU A 659 7.10 -33.77 -54.82
N ALA A 660 8.15 -33.77 -55.64
CA ALA A 660 8.12 -33.74 -57.10
C ALA A 660 6.78 -34.07 -57.78
N ALA A 661 5.82 -33.14 -57.74
CA ALA A 661 4.77 -32.95 -58.75
C ALA A 661 4.05 -31.63 -58.44
N ALA A 662 3.54 -30.95 -59.46
CA ALA A 662 2.82 -29.66 -59.41
C ALA A 662 3.66 -28.38 -59.26
N ALA A 663 4.71 -28.28 -60.06
CA ALA A 663 4.83 -27.09 -60.91
C ALA A 663 3.84 -27.26 -62.08
N ALA A 664 2.58 -26.87 -61.87
CA ALA A 664 1.60 -26.68 -62.94
C ALA A 664 0.34 -25.97 -62.41
N SER A 665 -0.04 -24.91 -63.12
CA SER A 665 -1.35 -24.23 -63.16
C SER A 665 -1.78 -23.32 -62.00
N ASN A 666 -1.85 -22.03 -62.39
CA ASN A 666 -2.66 -20.90 -61.91
C ASN A 666 -2.25 -20.15 -60.64
#